data_AF-A0A2D5S214-F1
#
_entry.id   AF-A0A2D5S214-F1
#
_cell.length_a   1.000
_cell.length_b   1.000
_cell.length_c   1.000
_cell.angle_alpha   90.00
_cell.angle_beta   90.00
_cell.angle_gamma   90.00
#
_symmetry.space_group_name_H-M   'P 1'
#
loop_
_entity.id
_entity.type
_entity.pdbx_description
1 polymer ?
#
loop_
_entity_poly.entity_id
_entity_poly.type
_entity_poly.pdbx_seq_one_letter_code
_entity_poly.pdbx_strand_id
1 'polypeptide(L)'
;MVRGRPSNNQALNSLFLRTFVYTLHLNLPACWVLISQKKRENTMDLKRLFSGTVAVSLLLAGCGEPGYPDHLHVQRIDQPDLKAMLITPESPDKVLPTVIVVGGSDGGLNSATTAAQAFAEQGVAALAVGYFGMPGLPETLNRIPLEYFDAALQYIDTSAQLSRNQCQKVAIIGSSRGAELALLLGANYADYGPVMAVSPSSHVWGAVQDSDAAAWTLNGQPLNYVPRHSQPDYSAKRFVGREYFKQDLQHPDALAARIAIDSIQTELLLFAGADDQLWPSAQMAKAIAAELKQTAPQSRVTSVIYPAAGHVITPGLPANLTEVALKGGQKLVLGGQPEANARAQQDILKRAVHAIKHPVCYDSNATFNRSKLDELDQFIKTTHTSSMVLMRSGEVVFEFGDIHQKHTIHSIRKAMLNSLYGIYVERGVIDLNATLTELGIDDITPLTATEKTATLRQLLQSRSGVYLPSAATSDGMLSAMPARGQFKPGEQYVYNNWDFNVAGAIFEKLTGESIYTAFQREIAKPLGMQDFAGNYTTIDNDTVLSDLQVDGFYQYEPEKSAFPAYHFRMSAYDMALYGQLYENGGVWHGQRILSRDWIEQSTTSYSVTNKYMDFGYGMLWNVINANDKRPDKAFFHTGVGIHMLGVYPASDLVFVHRVQTESDYEFDQQNLYNIIGRVFDALETAE
;
A
#
# COMPACT_ATOMS: atom_id res chain seq x y z
N MET A 1 24.34 40.97 -62.95
CA MET A 1 24.09 40.22 -64.20
C MET A 1 22.69 39.63 -64.06
N VAL A 2 21.65 40.25 -64.65
CA VAL A 2 21.22 40.06 -66.06
C VAL A 2 20.88 38.59 -66.27
N ARG A 3 19.70 38.13 -66.66
CA ARG A 3 18.36 38.58 -67.14
C ARG A 3 17.53 37.25 -67.14
N GLY A 4 16.21 37.17 -67.16
CA GLY A 4 15.17 38.13 -67.44
C GLY A 4 13.79 37.46 -67.30
N ARG A 5 12.87 38.26 -66.75
CA ARG A 5 11.42 38.36 -67.01
C ARG A 5 11.08 38.38 -68.53
N PRO A 6 9.81 38.59 -68.97
CA PRO A 6 8.47 38.27 -68.42
C PRO A 6 7.44 37.86 -69.52
N SER A 7 6.14 37.89 -69.18
CA SER A 7 5.02 38.54 -69.92
C SER A 7 3.90 37.58 -70.33
N ASN A 8 2.67 37.80 -69.83
CA ASN A 8 1.56 38.62 -70.40
C ASN A 8 0.69 37.76 -71.33
N ASN A 9 -0.63 37.92 -71.50
CA ASN A 9 -1.60 38.91 -71.07
C ASN A 9 -3.02 38.40 -71.42
N GLN A 10 -4.02 39.11 -70.90
CA GLN A 10 -5.42 39.34 -71.36
C GLN A 10 -6.45 38.86 -70.33
N ALA A 11 -7.03 39.76 -69.49
CA ALA A 11 -8.05 40.79 -69.77
C ALA A 11 -9.41 40.15 -70.12
N LEU A 12 -10.59 40.53 -69.64
CA LEU A 12 -11.18 41.66 -68.90
C LEU A 12 -12.61 41.22 -68.52
N ASN A 13 -13.13 41.58 -67.33
CA ASN A 13 -14.44 42.27 -67.17
C ASN A 13 -14.83 42.45 -65.69
N SER A 14 -15.10 43.71 -65.34
CA SER A 14 -16.05 44.30 -64.37
C SER A 14 -16.64 43.44 -63.23
N LEU A 15 -16.99 43.89 -62.03
CA LEU A 15 -16.99 45.12 -61.22
C LEU A 15 -17.95 44.75 -60.05
N PHE A 16 -17.74 45.30 -58.84
CA PHE A 16 -18.66 45.35 -57.67
C PHE A 16 -18.69 44.25 -56.57
N LEU A 17 -18.12 44.68 -55.42
CA LEU A 17 -18.55 44.60 -54.01
C LEU A 17 -18.59 43.27 -53.20
N ARG A 18 -17.60 43.20 -52.27
CA ARG A 18 -17.65 42.83 -50.83
C ARG A 18 -18.67 41.78 -50.35
N THR A 19 -18.16 40.65 -49.82
CA THR A 19 -18.31 40.23 -48.40
C THR A 19 -17.19 39.22 -48.07
N PHE A 20 -16.43 39.47 -47.01
CA PHE A 20 -15.37 38.62 -46.46
C PHE A 20 -15.97 37.59 -45.51
N VAL A 21 -15.66 36.29 -45.67
CA VAL A 21 -15.81 35.28 -44.62
C VAL A 21 -14.55 34.41 -44.62
N TYR A 22 -13.77 34.51 -43.54
CA TYR A 22 -12.69 33.59 -43.21
C TYR A 22 -13.30 32.29 -42.67
N THR A 23 -12.98 31.15 -43.28
CA THR A 23 -13.38 29.83 -42.78
C THR A 23 -12.30 29.29 -41.84
N LEU A 24 -12.62 29.22 -40.55
CA LEU A 24 -11.88 28.47 -39.54
C LEU A 24 -12.02 26.96 -39.83
N HIS A 25 -10.91 26.23 -39.91
CA HIS A 25 -10.93 24.76 -39.95
C HIS A 25 -11.27 24.22 -38.56
N LEU A 26 -12.50 23.70 -38.41
CA LEU A 26 -12.88 22.85 -37.30
C LEU A 26 -12.57 21.39 -37.66
N ASN A 27 -11.66 20.77 -36.91
CA ASN A 27 -11.48 19.32 -36.89
C ASN A 27 -12.71 18.69 -36.23
N LEU A 28 -13.54 18.02 -37.02
CA LEU A 28 -14.63 17.16 -36.54
C LEU A 28 -14.19 15.68 -36.58
N PRO A 29 -14.49 14.88 -35.56
CA PRO A 29 -14.10 13.46 -35.52
C PRO A 29 -14.94 12.59 -36.48
N ALA A 30 -14.36 11.44 -36.87
CA ALA A 30 -14.79 10.56 -37.96
C ALA A 30 -16.18 9.88 -37.82
N CYS A 31 -16.93 10.08 -36.73
CA CYS A 31 -18.30 9.54 -36.60
C CYS A 31 -19.39 10.39 -37.26
N TRP A 32 -19.09 11.61 -37.72
CA TRP A 32 -20.08 12.45 -38.41
C TRP A 32 -20.27 12.14 -39.91
N VAL A 33 -19.50 11.20 -40.47
CA VAL A 33 -19.51 10.92 -41.92
C VAL A 33 -20.63 9.94 -42.33
N LEU A 34 -21.24 9.19 -41.40
CA LEU A 34 -22.24 8.16 -41.75
C LEU A 34 -23.70 8.65 -41.87
N ILE A 35 -23.99 9.91 -41.56
CA ILE A 35 -25.33 10.51 -41.81
C ILE A 35 -25.37 11.28 -43.15
N SER A 36 -24.22 11.52 -43.78
CA SER A 36 -24.11 12.30 -45.04
C SER A 36 -24.06 11.45 -46.32
N GLN A 37 -23.96 10.11 -46.26
CA GLN A 37 -23.81 9.27 -47.45
C GLN A 37 -25.02 8.43 -47.84
N LYS A 38 -26.16 8.53 -47.14
CA LYS A 38 -27.40 7.81 -47.48
C LYS A 38 -28.53 8.71 -47.96
N LYS A 39 -28.19 9.82 -48.63
CA LYS A 39 -29.14 10.77 -49.23
C LYS A 39 -28.86 11.03 -50.71
N ARG A 40 -28.62 9.96 -51.47
CA ARG A 40 -28.77 9.91 -52.93
C ARG A 40 -29.21 8.52 -53.32
N GLU A 41 -30.51 8.26 -53.21
CA GLU A 41 -31.26 7.40 -54.14
C GLU A 41 -32.72 7.32 -53.68
N ASN A 42 -33.61 7.46 -54.66
CA ASN A 42 -35.06 7.29 -54.65
C ASN A 42 -35.95 8.40 -54.07
N THR A 43 -36.54 9.12 -55.03
CA THR A 43 -37.78 9.88 -54.98
C THR A 43 -38.97 9.03 -54.48
N MET A 44 -39.65 9.44 -53.41
CA MET A 44 -41.11 9.31 -53.26
C MET A 44 -41.68 10.08 -52.05
N ASP A 45 -42.61 10.99 -52.38
CA ASP A 45 -43.77 11.55 -51.67
C ASP A 45 -43.77 11.72 -50.12
N LEU A 46 -43.63 12.98 -49.68
CA LEU A 46 -43.91 13.44 -48.32
C LEU A 46 -45.41 13.80 -48.19
N LYS A 47 -46.26 12.82 -47.88
CA LYS A 47 -47.59 13.04 -47.28
C LYS A 47 -48.21 11.72 -46.81
N ARG A 48 -47.79 11.26 -45.61
CA ARG A 48 -48.52 10.42 -44.63
C ARG A 48 -47.52 9.61 -43.81
N LEU A 49 -47.28 10.00 -42.57
CA LEU A 49 -47.06 9.11 -41.41
C LEU A 49 -46.85 9.98 -40.16
N PHE A 50 -47.98 10.47 -39.63
CA PHE A 50 -48.14 10.79 -38.22
C PHE A 50 -48.70 9.54 -37.55
N SER A 51 -47.88 8.82 -36.80
CA SER A 51 -48.21 8.07 -35.57
C SER A 51 -47.11 7.02 -35.32
N GLY A 52 -46.55 7.01 -34.10
CA GLY A 52 -45.64 5.95 -33.65
C GLY A 52 -44.34 6.46 -33.06
N THR A 53 -44.37 6.71 -31.76
CA THR A 53 -43.20 6.83 -30.89
C THR A 53 -42.35 5.55 -30.99
N VAL A 54 -41.15 5.63 -31.59
CA VAL A 54 -40.10 4.62 -31.42
C VAL A 54 -38.83 5.35 -31.04
N ALA A 55 -38.46 5.20 -29.76
CA ALA A 55 -37.23 5.70 -29.19
C ALA A 55 -36.03 5.03 -29.89
N VAL A 56 -35.19 5.85 -30.54
CA VAL A 56 -33.86 5.43 -31.00
C VAL A 56 -32.92 5.56 -29.80
N SER A 57 -32.93 4.56 -28.92
CA SER A 57 -32.02 4.42 -27.78
C SER A 57 -30.94 3.36 -28.03
N LEU A 58 -30.55 3.12 -29.28
CA LEU A 58 -29.55 2.12 -29.63
C LEU A 58 -28.40 2.77 -30.41
N LEU A 59 -27.18 2.57 -29.89
CA LEU A 59 -25.85 2.88 -30.45
C LEU A 59 -25.18 4.21 -30.03
N LEU A 60 -25.08 4.46 -28.71
CA LEU A 60 -24.03 5.33 -28.13
C LEU A 60 -23.14 4.60 -27.11
N ALA A 61 -23.23 3.27 -27.01
CA ALA A 61 -22.48 2.47 -26.04
C ALA A 61 -21.02 2.15 -26.44
N GLY A 62 -20.36 3.00 -27.24
CA GLY A 62 -19.03 2.65 -27.76
C GLY A 62 -18.18 3.80 -28.31
N CYS A 63 -18.53 5.06 -28.02
CA CYS A 63 -17.62 6.18 -28.26
C CYS A 63 -17.06 6.58 -26.89
N GLY A 64 -15.81 6.20 -26.60
CA GLY A 64 -15.12 6.69 -25.42
C GLY A 64 -15.08 8.22 -25.40
N GLU A 65 -15.08 8.81 -24.20
CA GLU A 65 -14.91 10.25 -24.05
C GLU A 65 -13.60 10.70 -24.75
N PRO A 66 -13.64 11.74 -25.61
CA PRO A 66 -12.46 12.17 -26.35
C PRO A 66 -11.41 12.80 -25.41
N GLY A 67 -10.13 12.57 -25.71
CA GLY A 67 -9.01 13.18 -24.98
C GLY A 67 -8.28 12.26 -24.00
N TYR A 68 -8.66 10.98 -23.93
CA TYR A 68 -7.98 9.96 -23.12
C TYR A 68 -7.13 9.02 -23.99
N PRO A 69 -6.10 8.37 -23.41
CA PRO A 69 -5.34 7.35 -24.11
C PRO A 69 -6.22 6.20 -24.62
N ASP A 70 -5.95 5.72 -25.84
CA ASP A 70 -6.78 4.67 -26.49
C ASP A 70 -6.87 3.35 -25.71
N HIS A 71 -5.89 3.06 -24.84
CA HIS A 71 -5.84 1.84 -24.02
C HIS A 71 -6.64 1.92 -22.72
N LEU A 72 -7.35 3.04 -22.49
CA LEU A 72 -8.24 3.23 -21.35
C LEU A 72 -9.68 3.31 -21.84
N HIS A 73 -10.58 2.65 -21.13
CA HIS A 73 -12.01 2.78 -21.35
C HIS A 73 -12.57 3.84 -20.40
N VAL A 74 -13.27 4.83 -20.98
CA VAL A 74 -13.82 5.97 -20.25
C VAL A 74 -15.32 6.07 -20.45
N GLN A 75 -16.06 6.05 -19.36
CA GLN A 75 -17.52 6.10 -19.34
C GLN A 75 -18.01 7.22 -18.45
N ARG A 76 -18.74 8.17 -19.03
CA ARG A 76 -19.47 9.18 -18.28
C ARG A 76 -20.77 8.60 -17.71
N ILE A 77 -21.01 8.87 -16.44
CA ILE A 77 -22.22 8.48 -15.71
C ILE A 77 -22.95 9.76 -15.33
N ASP A 78 -24.15 9.94 -15.90
CA ASP A 78 -24.97 11.13 -15.73
C ASP A 78 -26.39 10.73 -15.26
N GLN A 79 -26.46 10.13 -14.07
CA GLN A 79 -27.70 9.69 -13.43
C GLN A 79 -28.23 10.79 -12.49
N PRO A 80 -29.51 10.80 -12.11
CA PRO A 80 -30.06 11.82 -11.21
C PRO A 80 -29.36 11.89 -9.84
N ASP A 81 -28.93 10.72 -9.36
CA ASP A 81 -28.32 10.46 -8.05
C ASP A 81 -26.80 10.25 -8.12
N LEU A 82 -26.21 10.15 -9.31
CA LEU A 82 -24.77 9.99 -9.49
C LEU A 82 -24.24 10.75 -10.72
N LYS A 83 -23.31 11.69 -10.47
CA LYS A 83 -22.50 12.35 -11.52
C LYS A 83 -21.07 11.85 -11.40
N ALA A 84 -20.62 11.06 -12.36
CA ALA A 84 -19.29 10.44 -12.29
C ALA A 84 -18.63 10.22 -13.65
N MET A 85 -17.33 9.98 -13.62
CA MET A 85 -16.54 9.46 -14.73
C MET A 85 -15.85 8.18 -14.28
N LEU A 86 -16.17 7.05 -14.93
CA LEU A 86 -15.47 5.79 -14.72
C LEU A 86 -14.33 5.69 -15.74
N ILE A 87 -13.11 5.44 -15.25
CA ILE A 87 -11.94 5.13 -16.07
C ILE A 87 -11.42 3.75 -15.70
N THR A 88 -11.29 2.87 -16.68
CA THR A 88 -10.78 1.50 -16.48
C THR A 88 -9.65 1.18 -17.47
N PRO A 89 -8.67 0.34 -17.07
CA PRO A 89 -7.76 -0.29 -18.03
C PRO A 89 -8.51 -1.24 -18.98
N GLU A 90 -7.97 -1.46 -20.18
CA GLU A 90 -8.44 -2.55 -21.06
C GLU A 90 -8.23 -3.92 -20.40
N SER A 91 -9.30 -4.51 -19.86
CA SER A 91 -9.31 -5.86 -19.28
C SER A 91 -10.73 -6.43 -19.24
N PRO A 92 -11.30 -6.80 -20.40
CA PRO A 92 -12.72 -7.19 -20.52
C PRO A 92 -13.12 -8.42 -19.69
N ASP A 93 -12.17 -9.30 -19.37
CA ASP A 93 -12.43 -10.57 -18.67
C ASP A 93 -12.01 -10.56 -17.19
N LYS A 94 -11.58 -9.42 -16.63
CA LYS A 94 -11.12 -9.32 -15.24
C LYS A 94 -11.96 -8.33 -14.44
N VAL A 95 -12.37 -8.77 -13.26
CA VAL A 95 -12.88 -7.90 -12.21
C VAL A 95 -11.73 -7.03 -11.70
N LEU A 96 -11.93 -5.72 -11.67
CA LEU A 96 -10.89 -4.75 -11.36
C LEU A 96 -10.99 -4.26 -9.91
N PRO A 97 -9.87 -4.15 -9.17
CA PRO A 97 -9.88 -3.45 -7.90
C PRO A 97 -10.29 -2.00 -8.15
N THR A 98 -11.23 -1.50 -7.33
CA THR A 98 -11.92 -0.24 -7.59
C THR A 98 -11.61 0.82 -6.52
N VAL A 99 -11.43 2.06 -6.96
CA VAL A 99 -11.26 3.23 -6.10
C VAL A 99 -12.24 4.34 -6.48
N ILE A 100 -12.86 4.95 -5.49
CA ILE A 100 -13.61 6.21 -5.63
C ILE A 100 -12.61 7.37 -5.50
N VAL A 101 -12.63 8.28 -6.46
CA VAL A 101 -11.77 9.46 -6.49
C VAL A 101 -12.63 10.71 -6.35
N VAL A 102 -12.38 11.52 -5.32
CA VAL A 102 -13.13 12.77 -5.09
C VAL A 102 -12.22 14.00 -5.14
N GLY A 103 -12.67 15.00 -5.91
CA GLY A 103 -11.98 16.29 -6.09
C GLY A 103 -12.04 17.18 -4.86
N GLY A 104 -11.49 18.39 -4.96
CA GLY A 104 -11.41 19.34 -3.86
C GLY A 104 -12.46 20.46 -3.96
N SER A 105 -12.04 21.67 -3.59
CA SER A 105 -12.88 22.87 -3.68
C SER A 105 -13.08 23.40 -5.11
N ASP A 106 -12.48 22.77 -6.11
CA ASP A 106 -12.64 23.09 -7.53
C ASP A 106 -14.03 22.74 -8.07
N GLY A 107 -14.69 21.72 -7.49
CA GLY A 107 -15.98 21.23 -7.97
C GLY A 107 -15.90 20.57 -9.34
N GLY A 108 -17.02 20.04 -9.81
CA GLY A 108 -17.04 19.28 -11.05
C GLY A 108 -16.22 18.00 -10.98
N LEU A 109 -15.67 17.58 -12.12
CA LEU A 109 -14.97 16.30 -12.28
C LEU A 109 -13.50 16.43 -12.66
N ASN A 110 -12.98 17.64 -12.96
CA ASN A 110 -11.69 17.78 -13.63
C ASN A 110 -10.53 17.17 -12.83
N SER A 111 -10.30 17.61 -11.59
CA SER A 111 -9.20 17.11 -10.77
C SER A 111 -9.35 15.61 -10.46
N ALA A 112 -10.57 15.19 -10.10
CA ALA A 112 -10.89 13.80 -9.80
C ALA A 112 -10.64 12.88 -11.01
N THR A 113 -11.01 13.31 -12.21
CA THR A 113 -10.87 12.51 -13.43
C THR A 113 -9.40 12.38 -13.86
N THR A 114 -8.60 13.45 -13.72
CA THR A 114 -7.16 13.37 -13.97
C THR A 114 -6.47 12.41 -12.99
N ALA A 115 -6.85 12.44 -11.72
CA ALA A 115 -6.35 11.48 -10.74
C ALA A 115 -6.83 10.04 -11.03
N ALA A 116 -8.09 9.87 -11.42
CA ALA A 116 -8.65 8.57 -11.82
C ALA A 116 -7.90 7.96 -13.01
N GLN A 117 -7.50 8.78 -14.00
CA GLN A 117 -6.67 8.32 -15.11
C GLN A 117 -5.34 7.75 -14.61
N ALA A 118 -4.65 8.45 -13.70
CA ALA A 118 -3.38 7.98 -13.14
C ALA A 118 -3.51 6.61 -12.44
N PHE A 119 -4.64 6.33 -11.78
CA PHE A 119 -4.93 5.02 -11.21
C PHE A 119 -5.23 3.96 -12.27
N ALA A 120 -5.99 4.29 -13.31
CA ALA A 120 -6.31 3.38 -14.41
C ALA A 120 -5.07 2.95 -15.19
N GLU A 121 -4.11 3.85 -15.41
CA GLU A 121 -2.80 3.53 -15.99
C GLU A 121 -1.99 2.52 -15.14
N GLN A 122 -2.32 2.40 -13.85
CA GLN A 122 -1.73 1.42 -12.93
C GLN A 122 -2.59 0.15 -12.79
N GLY A 123 -3.61 -0.02 -13.62
CA GLY A 123 -4.46 -1.22 -13.63
C GLY A 123 -5.52 -1.24 -12.51
N VAL A 124 -5.96 -0.08 -12.04
CA VAL A 124 -7.03 0.07 -11.03
C VAL A 124 -8.23 0.74 -11.67
N ALA A 125 -9.44 0.21 -11.49
CA ALA A 125 -10.65 0.91 -11.93
C ALA A 125 -10.90 2.13 -11.03
N ALA A 126 -11.11 3.30 -11.62
CA ALA A 126 -11.26 4.54 -10.87
C ALA A 126 -12.56 5.26 -11.23
N LEU A 127 -13.41 5.47 -10.23
CA LEU A 127 -14.68 6.18 -10.35
C LEU A 127 -14.50 7.60 -9.78
N ALA A 128 -14.32 8.58 -10.65
CA ALA A 128 -14.27 9.99 -10.27
C ALA A 128 -15.70 10.49 -10.01
N VAL A 129 -16.01 10.90 -8.78
CA VAL A 129 -17.37 11.33 -8.38
C VAL A 129 -17.41 12.85 -8.17
N GLY A 130 -18.34 13.51 -8.85
CA GLY A 130 -18.63 14.93 -8.70
C GLY A 130 -19.78 15.13 -7.72
N TYR A 131 -19.67 16.11 -6.82
CA TYR A 131 -20.65 16.31 -5.75
C TYR A 131 -21.16 17.76 -5.61
N PHE A 132 -20.60 18.70 -6.38
CA PHE A 132 -21.11 20.06 -6.57
C PHE A 132 -20.52 20.68 -7.84
N GLY A 133 -21.02 21.84 -8.25
CA GLY A 133 -20.51 22.59 -9.41
C GLY A 133 -20.83 21.93 -10.75
N MET A 134 -21.86 21.08 -10.79
CA MET A 134 -22.32 20.39 -12.01
C MET A 134 -23.84 20.54 -12.18
N PRO A 135 -24.36 20.44 -13.43
CA PRO A 135 -25.79 20.42 -13.67
C PRO A 135 -26.49 19.33 -12.84
N GLY A 136 -27.53 19.72 -12.09
CA GLY A 136 -28.29 18.82 -11.22
C GLY A 136 -27.69 18.61 -9.82
N LEU A 137 -26.50 19.15 -9.54
CA LEU A 137 -25.89 19.17 -8.21
C LEU A 137 -25.89 20.61 -7.65
N PRO A 138 -25.68 20.78 -6.33
CA PRO A 138 -25.49 22.09 -5.73
C PRO A 138 -24.40 22.90 -6.45
N GLU A 139 -24.57 24.21 -6.55
CA GLU A 139 -23.60 25.07 -7.27
C GLU A 139 -22.25 25.19 -6.55
N THR A 140 -22.26 25.10 -5.22
CA THR A 140 -21.09 25.22 -4.35
C THR A 140 -21.07 24.07 -3.33
N LEU A 141 -19.93 23.89 -2.66
CA LEU A 141 -19.82 22.99 -1.50
C LEU A 141 -20.57 23.61 -0.32
N ASN A 142 -21.87 23.36 -0.22
CA ASN A 142 -22.76 23.85 0.82
C ASN A 142 -23.85 22.81 1.08
N ARG A 143 -23.89 22.30 2.33
CA ARG A 143 -24.83 21.26 2.79
C ARG A 143 -24.93 20.04 1.88
N ILE A 144 -23.78 19.50 1.45
CA ILE A 144 -23.73 18.28 0.65
C ILE A 144 -24.01 17.08 1.57
N PRO A 145 -25.02 16.25 1.29
CA PRO A 145 -25.31 15.06 2.09
C PRO A 145 -24.26 13.99 1.88
N LEU A 146 -23.76 13.40 2.97
CA LEU A 146 -22.83 12.26 2.88
C LEU A 146 -23.50 11.03 2.25
N GLU A 147 -24.82 10.91 2.38
CA GLU A 147 -25.64 9.86 1.77
C GLU A 147 -25.64 9.92 0.23
N TYR A 148 -25.25 11.05 -0.37
CA TYR A 148 -25.09 11.16 -1.83
C TYR A 148 -24.14 10.10 -2.40
N PHE A 149 -23.14 9.70 -1.62
CA PHE A 149 -22.09 8.80 -2.08
C PHE A 149 -22.50 7.31 -2.07
N ASP A 150 -23.66 6.97 -1.48
CA ASP A 150 -24.22 5.62 -1.52
C ASP A 150 -24.52 5.17 -2.97
N ALA A 151 -24.89 6.12 -3.85
CA ALA A 151 -25.12 5.84 -5.26
C ALA A 151 -23.85 5.34 -5.98
N ALA A 152 -22.66 5.83 -5.57
CA ALA A 152 -21.39 5.35 -6.10
C ALA A 152 -21.08 3.91 -5.66
N LEU A 153 -21.36 3.58 -4.39
CA LEU A 153 -21.23 2.21 -3.88
C LEU A 153 -22.19 1.26 -4.62
N GLN A 154 -23.46 1.65 -4.78
CA GLN A 154 -24.45 0.85 -5.50
C GLN A 154 -24.07 0.66 -6.98
N TYR A 155 -23.51 1.67 -7.63
CA TYR A 155 -23.01 1.55 -8.99
C TYR A 155 -21.88 0.52 -9.10
N ILE A 156 -20.96 0.50 -8.12
CA ILE A 156 -19.89 -0.50 -8.05
C ILE A 156 -20.47 -1.90 -7.83
N ASP A 157 -21.38 -2.06 -6.88
CA ASP A 157 -21.97 -3.34 -6.50
C ASP A 157 -22.82 -3.98 -7.62
N THR A 158 -23.38 -3.17 -8.52
CA THR A 158 -24.19 -3.63 -9.65
C THR A 158 -23.40 -3.81 -10.94
N SER A 159 -22.11 -3.45 -10.95
CA SER A 159 -21.24 -3.60 -12.12
C SER A 159 -20.65 -5.01 -12.21
N ALA A 160 -20.62 -5.57 -13.42
CA ALA A 160 -19.95 -6.85 -13.68
C ALA A 160 -18.41 -6.72 -13.78
N GLN A 161 -17.87 -5.51 -13.92
CA GLN A 161 -16.43 -5.25 -14.13
C GLN A 161 -15.75 -4.65 -12.90
N LEU A 162 -16.52 -4.05 -11.99
CA LEU A 162 -16.01 -3.43 -10.77
C LEU A 162 -16.24 -4.39 -9.60
N SER A 163 -15.39 -4.29 -8.59
CA SER A 163 -15.67 -4.94 -7.32
C SER A 163 -15.22 -4.11 -6.14
N ARG A 164 -15.89 -4.37 -5.03
CA ARG A 164 -15.30 -4.18 -3.72
C ARG A 164 -14.00 -4.98 -3.61
N ASN A 165 -13.14 -4.55 -2.71
CA ASN A 165 -11.90 -5.24 -2.42
C ASN A 165 -12.16 -6.52 -1.61
N GLN A 166 -11.11 -7.31 -1.32
CA GLN A 166 -11.25 -8.59 -0.64
C GLN A 166 -11.82 -8.48 0.80
N CYS A 167 -11.82 -7.27 1.38
CA CYS A 167 -12.41 -6.96 2.69
C CYS A 167 -13.88 -6.50 2.60
N GLN A 168 -14.51 -6.61 1.43
CA GLN A 168 -15.85 -6.09 1.13
C GLN A 168 -15.98 -4.56 1.32
N LYS A 169 -14.87 -3.84 1.11
CA LYS A 169 -14.80 -2.37 1.18
C LYS A 169 -14.48 -1.76 -0.19
N VAL A 170 -14.82 -0.49 -0.38
CA VAL A 170 -14.42 0.31 -1.55
C VAL A 170 -13.34 1.30 -1.13
N ALA A 171 -12.20 1.29 -1.81
CA ALA A 171 -11.13 2.25 -1.55
C ALA A 171 -11.61 3.66 -1.91
N ILE A 172 -11.20 4.67 -1.13
CA ILE A 172 -11.52 6.07 -1.43
C ILE A 172 -10.29 6.94 -1.28
N ILE A 173 -10.05 7.81 -2.26
CA ILE A 173 -9.03 8.85 -2.21
C ILE A 173 -9.63 10.23 -2.48
N GLY A 174 -9.33 11.16 -1.59
CA GLY A 174 -9.76 12.54 -1.70
C GLY A 174 -8.62 13.54 -1.60
N SER A 175 -8.77 14.69 -2.26
CA SER A 175 -7.81 15.80 -2.20
C SER A 175 -8.43 17.05 -1.57
N SER A 176 -7.72 17.70 -0.65
CA SER A 176 -8.17 18.95 -0.04
C SER A 176 -9.55 18.81 0.64
N ARG A 177 -10.57 19.56 0.21
CA ARG A 177 -11.97 19.34 0.67
C ARG A 177 -12.50 17.94 0.37
N GLY A 178 -12.01 17.27 -0.68
CA GLY A 178 -12.29 15.86 -0.93
C GLY A 178 -11.60 14.93 0.07
N ALA A 179 -10.45 15.32 0.62
CA ALA A 179 -9.77 14.55 1.66
C ALA A 179 -10.58 14.61 2.98
N GLU A 180 -11.14 15.78 3.29
CA GLU A 180 -12.12 15.94 4.38
C GLU A 180 -13.35 15.03 4.18
N LEU A 181 -13.90 14.99 2.96
CA LEU A 181 -14.99 14.08 2.61
C LEU A 181 -14.60 12.60 2.76
N ALA A 182 -13.43 12.19 2.27
CA ALA A 182 -12.97 10.81 2.37
C ALA A 182 -12.84 10.35 3.83
N LEU A 183 -12.33 11.22 4.71
CA LEU A 183 -12.25 10.97 6.15
C LEU A 183 -13.64 10.89 6.79
N LEU A 184 -14.58 11.79 6.40
CA LEU A 184 -15.95 11.75 6.89
C LEU A 184 -16.68 10.46 6.48
N LEU A 185 -16.52 10.03 5.23
CA LEU A 185 -17.11 8.78 4.75
C LEU A 185 -16.52 7.58 5.50
N GLY A 186 -15.19 7.52 5.64
CA GLY A 186 -14.53 6.46 6.40
C GLY A 186 -14.91 6.40 7.88
N ALA A 187 -15.21 7.55 8.50
CA ALA A 187 -15.59 7.63 9.91
C ALA A 187 -17.05 7.28 10.18
N ASN A 188 -17.94 7.43 9.18
CA ASN A 188 -19.38 7.27 9.36
C ASN A 188 -19.97 6.03 8.67
N TYR A 189 -19.24 5.43 7.72
CA TYR A 189 -19.73 4.31 6.94
C TYR A 189 -18.69 3.20 6.88
N ALA A 190 -19.12 1.98 7.23
CA ALA A 190 -18.24 0.84 7.25
C ALA A 190 -17.76 0.44 5.85
N ASP A 191 -18.45 0.80 4.77
CA ASP A 191 -18.17 0.33 3.40
C ASP A 191 -16.87 0.87 2.78
N TYR A 192 -16.19 1.85 3.39
CA TYR A 192 -15.00 2.48 2.82
C TYR A 192 -13.70 1.95 3.42
N GLY A 193 -12.72 1.66 2.56
CA GLY A 193 -11.40 1.21 2.97
C GLY A 193 -10.57 0.61 1.83
N PRO A 194 -9.25 0.88 1.74
CA PRO A 194 -8.50 1.87 2.52
C PRO A 194 -8.99 3.31 2.28
N VAL A 195 -8.82 4.18 3.29
CA VAL A 195 -9.17 5.60 3.24
C VAL A 195 -7.88 6.41 3.01
N MET A 196 -7.86 7.23 1.96
CA MET A 196 -6.67 7.97 1.54
C MET A 196 -6.98 9.48 1.45
N ALA A 197 -6.19 10.28 2.15
CA ALA A 197 -6.42 11.71 2.29
C ALA A 197 -5.17 12.49 1.85
N VAL A 198 -5.28 13.22 0.73
CA VAL A 198 -4.21 14.04 0.14
C VAL A 198 -4.41 15.50 0.51
N SER A 199 -3.38 16.12 1.07
CA SER A 199 -3.45 17.44 1.71
C SER A 199 -4.62 17.50 2.71
N PRO A 200 -4.65 16.62 3.73
CA PRO A 200 -5.84 16.33 4.54
C PRO A 200 -6.25 17.45 5.48
N SER A 201 -7.47 17.36 6.00
CA SER A 201 -7.99 18.16 7.11
C SER A 201 -8.24 17.29 8.34
N SER A 202 -8.00 17.82 9.55
CA SER A 202 -8.40 17.19 10.81
C SER A 202 -9.79 17.60 11.30
N HIS A 203 -10.39 18.60 10.66
CA HIS A 203 -11.66 19.21 11.05
C HIS A 203 -12.58 19.39 9.85
N VAL A 204 -13.88 19.48 10.12
CA VAL A 204 -14.87 19.91 9.14
C VAL A 204 -14.83 21.43 9.03
N TRP A 205 -14.70 21.95 7.81
CA TRP A 205 -14.64 23.39 7.56
C TRP A 205 -15.96 23.94 7.02
N GLY A 206 -16.23 25.23 7.27
CA GLY A 206 -17.37 25.92 6.67
C GLY A 206 -17.42 25.80 5.14
N ALA A 207 -18.61 26.00 4.59
CA ALA A 207 -18.92 25.86 3.16
C ALA A 207 -18.08 26.81 2.28
N VAL A 208 -17.88 26.41 1.02
CA VAL A 208 -17.16 27.22 0.03
C VAL A 208 -18.07 28.37 -0.39
N GLN A 209 -17.55 29.61 -0.35
CA GLN A 209 -18.28 30.87 -0.57
C GLN A 209 -19.24 31.29 0.55
N ASP A 210 -19.52 30.42 1.52
CA ASP A 210 -20.31 30.72 2.72
C ASP A 210 -19.71 30.01 3.95
N SER A 211 -18.67 30.59 4.53
CA SER A 211 -17.96 29.95 5.65
C SER A 211 -18.78 29.85 6.94
N ASP A 212 -19.92 30.53 7.01
CA ASP A 212 -20.82 30.52 8.15
C ASP A 212 -21.97 29.52 7.95
N ALA A 213 -21.83 28.63 6.95
CA ALA A 213 -22.70 27.50 6.72
C ALA A 213 -21.90 26.19 6.73
N ALA A 214 -22.58 25.08 7.04
CA ALA A 214 -21.97 23.76 7.00
C ALA A 214 -21.72 23.31 5.56
N ALA A 215 -20.52 22.79 5.28
CA ALA A 215 -20.20 22.16 4.01
C ALA A 215 -20.93 20.83 3.81
N TRP A 216 -21.12 20.07 4.88
CA TRP A 216 -21.66 18.71 4.85
C TRP A 216 -22.86 18.54 5.76
N THR A 217 -23.72 17.60 5.41
CA THR A 217 -24.80 17.12 6.27
C THR A 217 -24.75 15.61 6.43
N LEU A 218 -25.21 15.14 7.59
CA LEU A 218 -25.42 13.73 7.88
C LEU A 218 -26.83 13.57 8.48
N ASN A 219 -27.61 12.64 7.94
CA ASN A 219 -29.02 12.42 8.29
C ASN A 219 -29.85 13.72 8.18
N GLY A 220 -29.56 14.52 7.15
CA GLY A 220 -30.16 15.84 6.93
C GLY A 220 -29.74 16.95 7.91
N GLN A 221 -28.94 16.63 8.94
CA GLN A 221 -28.45 17.61 9.91
C GLN A 221 -27.08 18.17 9.49
N PRO A 222 -26.84 19.48 9.65
CA PRO A 222 -25.50 20.05 9.48
C PRO A 222 -24.50 19.36 10.41
N LEU A 223 -23.35 18.94 9.87
CA LEU A 223 -22.22 18.58 10.72
C LEU A 223 -21.68 19.84 11.41
N ASN A 224 -21.14 19.69 12.61
CA ASN A 224 -20.35 20.75 13.24
C ASN A 224 -19.18 21.09 12.32
N TYR A 225 -18.87 22.38 12.20
CA TYR A 225 -17.81 22.87 11.32
C TYR A 225 -17.10 24.04 11.99
N VAL A 226 -15.88 24.33 11.53
CA VAL A 226 -15.15 25.53 11.92
C VAL A 226 -15.62 26.68 11.03
N PRO A 227 -16.35 27.68 11.56
CA PRO A 227 -16.65 28.89 10.81
C PRO A 227 -15.40 29.76 10.71
N ARG A 228 -15.43 30.77 9.85
CA ARG A 228 -14.29 31.65 9.64
C ARG A 228 -14.26 32.73 10.71
N HIS A 229 -13.28 32.65 11.61
CA HIS A 229 -13.05 33.66 12.66
C HIS A 229 -11.92 34.63 12.30
N SER A 230 -11.02 34.17 11.44
CA SER A 230 -9.94 34.93 10.84
C SER A 230 -10.46 36.01 9.90
N GLN A 231 -9.60 37.00 9.61
CA GLN A 231 -9.92 38.12 8.71
C GLN A 231 -8.95 38.10 7.51
N PRO A 232 -9.24 37.30 6.46
CA PRO A 232 -8.35 37.20 5.32
C PRO A 232 -8.29 38.49 4.50
N ASP A 233 -7.09 38.91 4.13
CA ASP A 233 -6.89 40.03 3.22
C ASP A 233 -7.12 39.58 1.77
N TYR A 234 -8.38 39.61 1.35
CA TYR A 234 -8.75 39.32 -0.04
C TYR A 234 -8.27 40.38 -1.05
N SER A 235 -7.72 41.51 -0.61
CA SER A 235 -7.12 42.50 -1.50
C SER A 235 -5.68 42.15 -1.89
N ALA A 236 -5.04 41.22 -1.18
CA ALA A 236 -3.67 40.80 -1.44
C ALA A 236 -3.52 40.22 -2.86
N LYS A 237 -2.58 40.73 -3.66
CA LYS A 237 -2.35 40.22 -5.03
C LYS A 237 -1.95 38.75 -5.07
N ARG A 238 -1.26 38.28 -4.03
CA ARG A 238 -0.89 36.87 -3.82
C ARG A 238 -1.46 36.45 -2.48
N PHE A 239 -2.56 35.70 -2.51
CA PHE A 239 -3.26 35.25 -1.34
C PHE A 239 -2.67 33.93 -0.83
N VAL A 240 -2.28 33.90 0.44
CA VAL A 240 -1.77 32.71 1.14
C VAL A 240 -2.77 32.37 2.24
N GLY A 241 -3.38 31.19 2.18
CA GLY A 241 -4.48 30.82 3.09
C GLY A 241 -4.01 30.28 4.44
N ARG A 242 -2.81 29.67 4.49
CA ARG A 242 -2.36 28.80 5.60
C ARG A 242 -2.51 29.41 6.99
N GLU A 243 -2.11 30.66 7.18
CA GLU A 243 -2.10 31.28 8.50
C GLU A 243 -3.52 31.61 9.01
N TYR A 244 -4.46 31.89 8.11
CA TYR A 244 -5.86 32.11 8.46
C TYR A 244 -6.52 30.82 8.99
N PHE A 245 -6.31 29.70 8.29
CA PHE A 245 -6.77 28.39 8.78
C PHE A 245 -6.10 28.01 10.11
N LYS A 246 -4.82 28.33 10.32
CA LYS A 246 -4.13 28.08 11.60
C LYS A 246 -4.74 28.90 12.75
N GLN A 247 -5.13 30.14 12.47
CA GLN A 247 -5.83 30.98 13.45
C GLN A 247 -7.19 30.37 13.79
N ASP A 248 -7.96 29.94 12.78
CA ASP A 248 -9.28 29.34 12.98
C ASP A 248 -9.22 28.01 13.74
N LEU A 249 -8.16 27.22 13.55
CA LEU A 249 -7.90 26.00 14.33
C LEU A 249 -7.67 26.25 15.83
N GLN A 250 -7.35 27.48 16.24
CA GLN A 250 -7.17 27.83 17.65
C GLN A 250 -8.47 28.29 18.32
N HIS A 251 -9.54 28.52 17.56
CA HIS A 251 -10.82 28.94 18.09
C HIS A 251 -11.54 27.78 18.81
N PRO A 252 -12.29 28.01 19.91
CA PRO A 252 -13.03 26.96 20.62
C PRO A 252 -13.96 26.10 19.76
N ASP A 253 -14.58 26.69 18.73
CA ASP A 253 -15.46 25.96 17.79
C ASP A 253 -14.74 24.82 17.06
N ALA A 254 -13.42 24.92 16.89
CA ALA A 254 -12.63 23.86 16.28
C ALA A 254 -12.76 22.54 17.05
N LEU A 255 -12.90 22.57 18.39
CA LEU A 255 -13.03 21.35 19.17
C LEU A 255 -14.25 20.52 18.77
N ALA A 256 -15.39 21.18 18.53
CA ALA A 256 -16.65 20.51 18.18
C ALA A 256 -16.72 20.04 16.73
N ALA A 257 -15.84 20.57 15.87
CA ALA A 257 -15.78 20.29 14.44
C ALA A 257 -14.71 19.25 14.05
N ARG A 258 -14.11 18.57 15.03
CA ARG A 258 -13.16 17.48 14.79
C ARG A 258 -13.84 16.32 14.05
N ILE A 259 -13.13 15.76 13.09
CA ILE A 259 -13.58 14.53 12.42
C ILE A 259 -13.31 13.36 13.39
N ALA A 260 -14.29 12.47 13.58
CA ALA A 260 -14.20 11.28 14.44
C ALA A 260 -13.32 10.19 13.80
N ILE A 261 -12.03 10.47 13.68
CA ILE A 261 -11.06 9.62 12.98
C ILE A 261 -10.86 8.25 13.64
N ASP A 262 -11.09 8.14 14.95
CA ASP A 262 -11.01 6.91 15.74
C ASP A 262 -12.08 5.88 15.35
N SER A 263 -13.14 6.35 14.68
CA SER A 263 -14.19 5.49 14.11
C SER A 263 -13.78 4.87 12.76
N ILE A 264 -12.64 5.25 12.18
CA ILE A 264 -12.13 4.64 10.96
C ILE A 264 -11.47 3.29 11.29
N GLN A 265 -12.13 2.21 10.89
CA GLN A 265 -11.72 0.82 11.17
C GLN A 265 -10.87 0.18 10.05
N THR A 266 -10.47 0.96 9.04
CA THR A 266 -9.68 0.49 7.91
C THR A 266 -8.33 1.20 7.83
N GLU A 267 -7.44 0.73 6.95
CA GLU A 267 -6.16 1.40 6.74
C GLU A 267 -6.35 2.86 6.31
N LEU A 268 -5.71 3.79 7.04
CA LEU A 268 -5.74 5.22 6.80
C LEU A 268 -4.38 5.71 6.27
N LEU A 269 -4.36 6.33 5.09
CA LEU A 269 -3.17 6.93 4.50
C LEU A 269 -3.33 8.45 4.39
N LEU A 270 -2.40 9.19 4.99
CA LEU A 270 -2.35 10.64 5.03
C LEU A 270 -1.11 11.13 4.28
N PHE A 271 -1.32 12.01 3.31
CA PHE A 271 -0.25 12.57 2.47
C PHE A 271 -0.29 14.10 2.53
N ALA A 272 0.78 14.76 2.96
CA ALA A 272 0.79 16.21 3.07
C ALA A 272 2.10 16.85 2.61
N GLY A 273 2.00 18.01 1.97
CA GLY A 273 3.13 18.88 1.69
C GLY A 273 3.46 19.76 2.90
N ALA A 274 4.73 19.81 3.32
CA ALA A 274 5.14 20.72 4.41
C ALA A 274 5.11 22.19 3.98
N ASP A 275 5.26 22.46 2.68
CA ASP A 275 5.16 23.77 2.05
C ASP A 275 3.74 24.03 1.48
N ASP A 276 2.71 23.39 2.02
CA ASP A 276 1.32 23.76 1.73
C ASP A 276 1.06 25.20 2.19
N GLN A 277 0.74 26.07 1.24
CA GLN A 277 0.47 27.50 1.46
C GLN A 277 -1.05 27.81 1.47
N LEU A 278 -1.90 26.83 1.13
CA LEU A 278 -3.34 27.01 1.17
C LEU A 278 -3.89 26.78 2.57
N TRP A 279 -3.54 25.66 3.20
CA TRP A 279 -3.97 25.32 4.55
C TRP A 279 -2.93 24.45 5.27
N PRO A 280 -2.96 24.31 6.61
CA PRO A 280 -1.87 23.65 7.33
C PRO A 280 -1.96 22.11 7.28
N SER A 281 -2.03 21.52 6.09
CA SER A 281 -2.25 20.07 5.89
C SER A 281 -1.23 19.20 6.61
N ALA A 282 0.06 19.55 6.62
CA ALA A 282 1.09 18.80 7.34
C ALA A 282 0.91 18.85 8.87
N GLN A 283 0.39 19.95 9.43
CA GLN A 283 0.05 20.04 10.85
C GLN A 283 -1.17 19.17 11.16
N MET A 284 -2.19 19.22 10.30
CA MET A 284 -3.42 18.44 10.47
C MET A 284 -3.16 16.93 10.34
N ALA A 285 -2.37 16.50 9.35
CA ALA A 285 -1.97 15.09 9.18
C ALA A 285 -1.22 14.54 10.40
N LYS A 286 -0.33 15.34 11.00
CA LYS A 286 0.39 14.98 12.23
C LYS A 286 -0.56 14.88 13.42
N ALA A 287 -1.53 15.80 13.54
CA ALA A 287 -2.52 15.78 14.60
C ALA A 287 -3.39 14.52 14.53
N ILE A 288 -3.90 14.16 13.34
CA ILE A 288 -4.68 12.94 13.11
C ILE A 288 -3.88 11.70 13.52
N ALA A 289 -2.64 11.57 13.03
CA ALA A 289 -1.81 10.42 13.36
C ALA A 289 -1.44 10.33 14.85
N ALA A 290 -1.26 11.48 15.52
CA ALA A 290 -0.98 11.52 16.96
C ALA A 290 -2.22 11.14 17.80
N GLU A 291 -3.40 11.57 17.37
CA GLU A 291 -4.68 11.26 18.02
C GLU A 291 -5.00 9.77 17.94
N LEU A 292 -4.91 9.16 16.74
CA LEU A 292 -5.14 7.71 16.60
C LEU A 292 -4.20 6.88 17.47
N LYS A 293 -2.92 7.27 17.56
CA LYS A 293 -1.98 6.59 18.46
C LYS A 293 -2.42 6.61 19.94
N GLN A 294 -3.23 7.59 20.35
CA GLN A 294 -3.71 7.73 21.73
C GLN A 294 -5.09 7.10 21.92
N THR A 295 -6.02 7.30 20.99
CA THR A 295 -7.43 6.91 21.14
C THR A 295 -7.75 5.55 20.52
N ALA A 296 -6.98 5.12 19.52
CA ALA A 296 -7.16 3.89 18.79
C ALA A 296 -5.79 3.30 18.37
N PRO A 297 -4.95 2.85 19.33
CA PRO A 297 -3.59 2.37 19.04
C PRO A 297 -3.53 1.21 18.04
N GLN A 298 -4.64 0.46 17.89
CA GLN A 298 -4.84 -0.58 16.90
C GLN A 298 -5.08 -0.07 15.46
N SER A 299 -5.28 1.24 15.26
CA SER A 299 -5.54 1.81 13.93
C SER A 299 -4.29 1.79 13.05
N ARG A 300 -4.44 1.33 11.81
CA ARG A 300 -3.37 1.36 10.81
C ARG A 300 -3.31 2.71 10.11
N VAL A 301 -2.54 3.63 10.68
CA VAL A 301 -2.31 4.96 10.09
C VAL A 301 -0.90 5.09 9.51
N THR A 302 -0.82 5.41 8.21
CA THR A 302 0.40 5.88 7.56
C THR A 302 0.31 7.38 7.31
N SER A 303 1.28 8.15 7.80
CA SER A 303 1.36 9.59 7.55
C SER A 303 2.69 9.95 6.92
N VAL A 304 2.64 10.53 5.71
CA VAL A 304 3.83 10.94 4.94
C VAL A 304 3.79 12.44 4.73
N ILE A 305 4.85 13.11 5.19
CA ILE A 305 5.03 14.56 5.05
C ILE A 305 6.18 14.82 4.08
N TYR A 306 5.89 15.45 2.95
CA TYR A 306 6.87 15.78 1.92
C TYR A 306 7.45 17.18 2.17
N PRO A 307 8.74 17.34 2.55
CA PRO A 307 9.28 18.59 3.09
C PRO A 307 9.20 19.83 2.18
N ALA A 308 9.23 19.66 0.85
CA ALA A 308 9.23 20.76 -0.11
C ALA A 308 8.03 20.70 -1.08
N ALA A 309 7.06 19.83 -0.82
CA ALA A 309 5.86 19.73 -1.62
C ALA A 309 4.76 20.66 -1.07
N GLY A 310 3.87 21.10 -1.96
CA GLY A 310 2.80 22.05 -1.66
C GLY A 310 1.44 21.38 -1.50
N HIS A 311 0.38 22.15 -1.78
CA HIS A 311 -0.99 21.68 -1.65
C HIS A 311 -1.41 20.67 -2.74
N VAL A 312 -0.97 20.87 -3.99
CA VAL A 312 -1.39 20.05 -5.15
C VAL A 312 -0.40 18.92 -5.40
N ILE A 313 -0.55 17.84 -4.64
CA ILE A 313 0.28 16.64 -4.72
C ILE A 313 -0.52 15.38 -5.06
N THR A 314 -1.79 15.53 -5.48
CA THR A 314 -2.61 14.41 -5.94
C THR A 314 -2.04 13.82 -7.24
N PRO A 315 -1.97 12.48 -7.38
CA PRO A 315 -1.50 11.82 -8.59
C PRO A 315 -2.16 12.35 -9.87
N GLY A 316 -1.38 12.45 -10.94
CA GLY A 316 -1.84 12.90 -12.26
C GLY A 316 -1.98 14.42 -12.43
N LEU A 317 -2.12 15.20 -11.34
CA LEU A 317 -2.25 16.66 -11.45
C LEU A 317 -0.92 17.33 -11.85
N PRO A 318 -0.94 18.51 -12.49
CA PRO A 318 0.28 19.20 -12.89
C PRO A 318 1.18 19.55 -11.68
N ALA A 319 2.37 18.94 -11.61
CA ALA A 319 3.30 19.13 -10.50
C ALA A 319 3.79 20.59 -10.35
N ASN A 320 3.76 21.36 -11.44
CA ASN A 320 4.13 22.78 -11.45
C ASN A 320 3.01 23.72 -10.95
N LEU A 321 1.85 23.19 -10.56
CA LEU A 321 0.73 23.98 -10.04
C LEU A 321 0.99 24.44 -8.60
N THR A 322 1.79 25.49 -8.48
CA THR A 322 2.22 26.09 -7.19
C THR A 322 1.43 27.36 -6.86
N GLU A 323 0.70 27.90 -7.83
CA GLU A 323 -0.25 29.02 -7.68
C GLU A 323 -1.35 28.96 -8.75
N VAL A 324 -2.55 29.47 -8.42
CA VAL A 324 -3.72 29.52 -9.34
C VAL A 324 -4.15 30.97 -9.51
N ALA A 325 -4.40 31.39 -10.75
CA ALA A 325 -4.97 32.71 -11.02
C ALA A 325 -6.48 32.72 -10.69
N LEU A 326 -6.90 33.70 -9.90
CA LEU A 326 -8.30 33.96 -9.54
C LEU A 326 -8.87 35.11 -10.40
N LYS A 327 -10.20 35.24 -10.41
CA LYS A 327 -10.86 36.39 -11.05
C LYS A 327 -10.34 37.71 -10.44
N GLY A 328 -10.07 38.70 -11.29
CA GLY A 328 -9.55 40.01 -10.85
C GLY A 328 -8.02 40.10 -10.77
N GLY A 329 -7.27 39.09 -11.23
CA GLY A 329 -5.81 39.15 -11.34
C GLY A 329 -5.06 38.80 -10.05
N GLN A 330 -5.77 38.41 -9.00
CA GLN A 330 -5.20 37.82 -7.79
C GLN A 330 -4.66 36.41 -8.09
N LYS A 331 -3.66 35.97 -7.33
CA LYS A 331 -3.13 34.61 -7.36
C LYS A 331 -3.30 33.95 -6.00
N LEU A 332 -3.86 32.75 -5.98
CA LEU A 332 -3.87 31.85 -4.83
C LEU A 332 -2.55 31.09 -4.78
N VAL A 333 -1.80 31.19 -3.68
CA VAL A 333 -0.54 30.46 -3.50
C VAL A 333 -0.84 29.10 -2.89
N LEU A 334 -0.42 28.03 -3.58
CA LEU A 334 -0.58 26.64 -3.17
C LEU A 334 0.71 26.06 -2.56
N GLY A 335 1.85 26.65 -2.93
CA GLY A 335 3.17 26.27 -2.45
C GLY A 335 3.77 25.07 -3.16
N GLY A 336 4.94 24.64 -2.68
CA GLY A 336 5.68 23.50 -3.20
C GLY A 336 6.66 23.86 -4.31
N GLN A 337 7.70 23.03 -4.43
CA GLN A 337 8.59 23.02 -5.59
C GLN A 337 8.09 21.99 -6.62
N PRO A 338 8.11 22.28 -7.94
CA PRO A 338 7.59 21.36 -8.95
C PRO A 338 8.19 19.95 -8.89
N GLU A 339 9.50 19.84 -8.68
CA GLU A 339 10.17 18.54 -8.53
C GLU A 339 9.72 17.77 -7.28
N ALA A 340 9.53 18.48 -6.16
CA ALA A 340 9.07 17.88 -4.92
C ALA A 340 7.61 17.43 -5.03
N ASN A 341 6.76 18.23 -5.69
CA ASN A 341 5.39 17.86 -6.01
C ASN A 341 5.35 16.60 -6.90
N ALA A 342 6.18 16.53 -7.95
CA ALA A 342 6.25 15.37 -8.83
C ALA A 342 6.69 14.09 -8.07
N ARG A 343 7.70 14.20 -7.20
CA ARG A 343 8.14 13.07 -6.36
C ARG A 343 7.05 12.63 -5.38
N ALA A 344 6.34 13.59 -4.77
CA ALA A 344 5.22 13.29 -3.87
C ALA A 344 4.10 12.58 -4.62
N GLN A 345 3.69 13.08 -5.79
CA GLN A 345 2.65 12.45 -6.63
C GLN A 345 3.00 11.00 -7.02
N GLN A 346 4.26 10.74 -7.38
CA GLN A 346 4.74 9.39 -7.72
C GLN A 346 4.69 8.44 -6.52
N ASP A 347 5.18 8.88 -5.35
CA ASP A 347 5.15 8.07 -4.12
C ASP A 347 3.71 7.84 -3.64
N ILE A 348 2.83 8.85 -3.71
CA ILE A 348 1.40 8.71 -3.39
C ILE A 348 0.74 7.70 -4.31
N LEU A 349 0.93 7.82 -5.64
CA LEU A 349 0.35 6.87 -6.60
C LEU A 349 0.78 5.44 -6.29
N LYS A 350 2.08 5.23 -6.05
CA LYS A 350 2.64 3.93 -5.72
C LYS A 350 1.97 3.33 -4.47
N ARG A 351 1.91 4.10 -3.38
CA ARG A 351 1.33 3.66 -2.09
C ARG A 351 -0.18 3.43 -2.18
N ALA A 352 -0.89 4.32 -2.86
CA ALA A 352 -2.34 4.23 -3.02
C ALA A 352 -2.73 3.01 -3.89
N VAL A 353 -2.10 2.84 -5.06
CA VAL A 353 -2.31 1.65 -5.92
C VAL A 353 -2.00 0.38 -5.15
N HIS A 354 -0.92 0.39 -4.39
CA HIS A 354 -0.55 -0.73 -3.55
C HIS A 354 -1.65 -1.06 -2.53
N ALA A 355 -2.10 -0.09 -1.73
CA ALA A 355 -3.14 -0.30 -0.72
C ALA A 355 -4.48 -0.73 -1.33
N ILE A 356 -4.81 -0.26 -2.54
CA ILE A 356 -6.01 -0.66 -3.28
C ILE A 356 -5.92 -2.13 -3.74
N LYS A 357 -4.76 -2.56 -4.23
CA LYS A 357 -4.55 -3.93 -4.75
C LYS A 357 -4.29 -4.96 -3.65
N HIS A 358 -3.80 -4.52 -2.50
CA HIS A 358 -3.41 -5.36 -1.38
C HIS A 358 -4.00 -4.80 -0.08
N PRO A 359 -5.33 -4.72 0.02
CA PRO A 359 -5.97 -4.16 1.20
C PRO A 359 -5.68 -5.06 2.40
N VAL A 360 -5.45 -4.43 3.55
CA VAL A 360 -5.37 -5.16 4.81
C VAL A 360 -6.78 -5.33 5.36
N CYS A 361 -7.27 -6.57 5.34
CA CYS A 361 -8.52 -6.93 6.00
C CYS A 361 -8.19 -7.25 7.46
N TYR A 362 -8.18 -6.24 8.32
CA TYR A 362 -8.01 -6.47 9.75
C TYR A 362 -9.27 -6.06 10.49
N ASP A 363 -9.68 -6.87 11.46
CA ASP A 363 -10.75 -6.50 12.37
C ASP A 363 -10.15 -5.77 13.58
N SER A 364 -10.30 -4.44 13.60
CA SER A 364 -9.93 -3.62 14.75
C SER A 364 -10.75 -3.92 16.00
N ASN A 365 -11.91 -4.59 15.86
CA ASN A 365 -12.82 -4.91 16.95
C ASN A 365 -12.62 -6.32 17.51
N ALA A 366 -11.82 -7.18 16.86
CA ALA A 366 -11.52 -8.47 17.43
C ALA A 366 -10.88 -8.29 18.81
N THR A 367 -11.13 -9.18 19.76
CA THR A 367 -10.52 -9.19 21.10
C THR A 367 -10.31 -10.62 21.55
N PHE A 368 -9.41 -10.84 22.51
CA PHE A 368 -9.22 -12.17 23.08
C PHE A 368 -10.22 -12.46 24.18
N ASN A 369 -10.92 -13.58 24.07
CA ASN A 369 -11.76 -14.11 25.12
C ASN A 369 -10.91 -14.59 26.29
N ARG A 370 -11.09 -13.96 27.45
CA ARG A 370 -10.26 -14.24 28.62
C ARG A 370 -10.40 -15.67 29.15
N SER A 371 -11.61 -16.24 29.13
CA SER A 371 -11.83 -17.63 29.57
C SER A 371 -11.10 -18.63 28.68
N LYS A 372 -11.07 -18.39 27.36
CA LYS A 372 -10.35 -19.25 26.42
C LYS A 372 -8.84 -19.08 26.51
N LEU A 373 -8.35 -17.89 26.83
CA LEU A 373 -6.94 -17.67 27.16
C LEU A 373 -6.54 -18.42 28.45
N ASP A 374 -7.41 -18.48 29.46
CA ASP A 374 -7.16 -19.28 30.66
C ASP A 374 -7.08 -20.78 30.32
N GLU A 375 -7.94 -21.29 29.43
CA GLU A 375 -7.86 -22.66 28.93
C GLU A 375 -6.56 -22.94 28.15
N LEU A 376 -6.12 -21.97 27.34
CA LEU A 376 -4.84 -22.02 26.64
C LEU A 376 -3.68 -22.09 27.63
N ASP A 377 -3.66 -21.25 28.67
CA ASP A 377 -2.66 -21.27 29.73
C ASP A 377 -2.60 -22.63 30.44
N GLN A 378 -3.76 -23.19 30.81
CA GLN A 378 -3.81 -24.53 31.43
C GLN A 378 -3.27 -25.61 30.50
N PHE A 379 -3.59 -25.55 29.20
CA PHE A 379 -3.05 -26.49 28.23
C PHE A 379 -1.54 -26.34 28.08
N ILE A 380 -1.01 -25.13 27.92
CA ILE A 380 0.42 -24.89 27.72
C ILE A 380 1.23 -25.41 28.91
N LYS A 381 0.72 -25.33 30.15
CA LYS A 381 1.38 -25.92 31.35
C LYS A 381 1.60 -27.43 31.27
N THR A 382 0.81 -28.13 30.45
CA THR A 382 0.96 -29.57 30.19
C THR A 382 1.94 -29.89 29.06
N THR A 383 2.40 -28.85 28.37
CA THR A 383 3.38 -28.93 27.28
C THR A 383 4.72 -28.45 27.79
N HIS A 384 5.83 -29.00 27.32
CA HIS A 384 7.19 -28.53 27.66
C HIS A 384 7.54 -27.20 26.95
N THR A 385 6.59 -26.27 26.90
CA THR A 385 6.77 -24.91 26.41
C THR A 385 7.63 -24.14 27.41
N SER A 386 8.66 -23.45 26.91
CA SER A 386 9.50 -22.58 27.74
C SER A 386 8.88 -21.20 27.89
N SER A 387 8.50 -20.60 26.77
CA SER A 387 7.84 -19.31 26.76
C SER A 387 6.96 -19.10 25.52
N MET A 388 5.95 -18.26 25.69
CA MET A 388 5.03 -17.88 24.61
C MET A 388 4.59 -16.43 24.79
N VAL A 389 4.46 -15.72 23.66
CA VAL A 389 3.96 -14.34 23.59
C VAL A 389 2.93 -14.25 22.47
N LEU A 390 1.77 -13.68 22.79
CA LEU A 390 0.85 -13.11 21.80
C LEU A 390 0.97 -11.59 21.87
N MET A 391 1.23 -10.96 20.74
CA MET A 391 1.30 -9.51 20.62
C MET A 391 0.31 -9.03 19.57
N ARG A 392 -0.39 -7.94 19.89
CA ARG A 392 -1.42 -7.32 19.05
C ARG A 392 -1.42 -5.82 19.25
N SER A 393 -1.51 -5.06 18.16
CA SER A 393 -1.46 -3.60 18.19
C SER A 393 -0.23 -3.03 18.92
N GLY A 394 0.89 -3.78 18.93
CA GLY A 394 2.11 -3.41 19.65
C GLY A 394 2.15 -3.76 21.13
N GLU A 395 1.10 -4.37 21.69
CA GLU A 395 1.00 -4.73 23.11
C GLU A 395 0.99 -6.25 23.32
N VAL A 396 1.59 -6.71 24.43
CA VAL A 396 1.50 -8.11 24.84
C VAL A 396 0.11 -8.38 25.41
N VAL A 397 -0.66 -9.24 24.73
CA VAL A 397 -2.04 -9.58 25.14
C VAL A 397 -2.13 -10.92 25.86
N PHE A 398 -1.09 -11.76 25.73
CA PHE A 398 -0.92 -12.99 26.48
C PHE A 398 0.57 -13.34 26.56
N GLU A 399 0.99 -13.83 27.73
CA GLU A 399 2.34 -14.31 27.96
C GLU A 399 2.32 -15.59 28.80
N PHE A 400 3.30 -16.46 28.58
CA PHE A 400 3.54 -17.65 29.38
C PHE A 400 5.05 -17.87 29.54
N GLY A 401 5.46 -18.32 30.73
CA GLY A 401 6.86 -18.61 31.06
C GLY A 401 7.73 -17.36 31.20
N ASP A 402 9.05 -17.55 31.19
CA ASP A 402 10.00 -16.43 31.15
C ASP A 402 10.17 -15.96 29.70
N ILE A 403 9.42 -14.91 29.34
CA ILE A 403 9.43 -14.35 27.98
C ILE A 403 10.72 -13.59 27.63
N HIS A 404 11.56 -13.29 28.63
CA HIS A 404 12.86 -12.63 28.48
C HIS A 404 14.02 -13.63 28.42
N GLN A 405 13.77 -14.90 28.74
CA GLN A 405 14.76 -15.96 28.57
C GLN A 405 15.12 -16.14 27.09
N LYS A 406 16.42 -15.99 26.78
CA LYS A 406 16.96 -16.21 25.44
C LYS A 406 17.15 -17.70 25.17
N HIS A 407 16.70 -18.14 24.01
CA HIS A 407 16.97 -19.47 23.47
C HIS A 407 17.46 -19.35 22.02
N THR A 408 18.27 -20.30 21.57
CA THR A 408 18.62 -20.47 20.15
C THR A 408 17.34 -20.57 19.31
N ILE A 409 17.22 -19.68 18.32
CA ILE A 409 16.02 -19.54 17.48
C ILE A 409 16.06 -20.45 16.23
N HIS A 410 17.14 -21.21 16.08
CA HIS A 410 17.36 -22.16 14.99
C HIS A 410 17.10 -21.50 13.62
N SER A 411 16.22 -22.08 12.81
CA SER A 411 15.95 -21.61 11.45
C SER A 411 15.19 -20.29 11.36
N ILE A 412 14.62 -19.78 12.47
CA ILE A 412 14.00 -18.44 12.51
C ILE A 412 15.05 -17.35 12.19
N ARG A 413 16.35 -17.61 12.37
CA ARG A 413 17.47 -16.72 11.98
C ARG A 413 17.37 -16.16 10.56
N LYS A 414 16.73 -16.89 9.66
CA LYS A 414 16.58 -16.51 8.25
C LYS A 414 15.69 -15.29 8.10
N ALA A 415 14.66 -15.17 8.94
CA ALA A 415 13.85 -13.96 9.01
C ALA A 415 14.73 -12.76 9.39
N MET A 416 15.59 -12.91 10.40
CA MET A 416 16.49 -11.82 10.84
C MET A 416 17.37 -11.33 9.69
N LEU A 417 17.99 -12.27 8.94
CA LEU A 417 18.77 -11.93 7.74
C LEU A 417 17.90 -11.28 6.64
N ASN A 418 16.65 -11.72 6.46
CA ASN A 418 15.73 -11.10 5.49
C ASN A 418 15.53 -9.60 5.73
N SER A 419 15.29 -9.21 6.99
CA SER A 419 15.05 -7.79 7.33
C SER A 419 16.25 -6.92 6.97
N LEU A 420 17.47 -7.41 7.22
CA LEU A 420 18.69 -6.73 6.87
C LEU A 420 18.83 -6.58 5.35
N TYR A 421 18.59 -7.63 4.57
CA TYR A 421 18.58 -7.49 3.11
C TYR A 421 17.62 -6.41 2.63
N GLY A 422 16.42 -6.31 3.22
CA GLY A 422 15.47 -5.27 2.85
C GLY A 422 15.98 -3.86 3.05
N ILE A 423 16.60 -3.59 4.19
CA ILE A 423 17.20 -2.29 4.50
C ILE A 423 18.32 -1.93 3.52
N TYR A 424 19.22 -2.88 3.24
CA TYR A 424 20.40 -2.60 2.42
C TYR A 424 20.13 -2.62 0.91
N VAL A 425 19.10 -3.35 0.46
CA VAL A 425 18.58 -3.25 -0.91
C VAL A 425 17.93 -1.87 -1.12
N GLU A 426 17.10 -1.41 -0.18
CA GLU A 426 16.46 -0.09 -0.26
C GLU A 426 17.50 1.06 -0.27
N ARG A 427 18.61 0.89 0.46
CA ARG A 427 19.75 1.83 0.45
C ARG A 427 20.62 1.74 -0.82
N GLY A 428 20.36 0.80 -1.72
CA GLY A 428 21.15 0.58 -2.93
C GLY A 428 22.54 -0.01 -2.69
N VAL A 429 22.80 -0.56 -1.50
CA VAL A 429 24.08 -1.22 -1.17
C VAL A 429 24.14 -2.63 -1.74
N ILE A 430 23.00 -3.32 -1.76
CA ILE A 430 22.90 -4.71 -2.23
C ILE A 430 22.02 -4.76 -3.48
N ASP A 431 22.56 -5.35 -4.55
CA ASP A 431 21.79 -5.74 -5.73
C ASP A 431 21.44 -7.23 -5.67
N LEU A 432 20.14 -7.54 -5.63
CA LEU A 432 19.65 -8.91 -5.61
C LEU A 432 19.89 -9.67 -6.91
N ASN A 433 20.14 -8.99 -8.02
CA ASN A 433 20.36 -9.62 -9.31
C ASN A 433 21.84 -9.99 -9.54
N ALA A 434 22.74 -9.57 -8.64
CA ALA A 434 24.14 -9.96 -8.69
C ALA A 434 24.29 -11.48 -8.59
N THR A 435 25.08 -12.03 -9.50
CA THR A 435 25.38 -13.46 -9.60
C THR A 435 26.48 -13.86 -8.62
N LEU A 436 26.57 -15.15 -8.28
CA LEU A 436 27.69 -15.68 -7.48
C LEU A 436 29.05 -15.38 -8.11
N THR A 437 29.13 -15.33 -9.45
CA THR A 437 30.35 -14.90 -10.16
C THR A 437 30.73 -13.45 -9.86
N GLU A 438 29.78 -12.52 -10.03
CA GLU A 438 30.02 -11.09 -9.79
C GLU A 438 30.33 -10.81 -8.31
N LEU A 439 29.70 -11.58 -7.43
CA LEU A 439 29.96 -11.54 -5.99
C LEU A 439 31.25 -12.26 -5.59
N GLY A 440 31.94 -12.93 -6.51
CA GLY A 440 33.16 -13.69 -6.24
C GLY A 440 32.97 -14.76 -5.17
N ILE A 441 31.88 -15.52 -5.26
CA ILE A 441 31.52 -16.61 -4.35
C ILE A 441 31.92 -17.95 -4.96
N ASP A 442 32.62 -18.75 -4.16
CA ASP A 442 32.98 -20.14 -4.42
C ASP A 442 33.07 -20.87 -3.07
N ASP A 443 33.23 -22.19 -3.07
CA ASP A 443 33.35 -22.99 -1.84
C ASP A 443 34.51 -24.01 -1.92
N ILE A 444 34.76 -24.75 -0.83
CA ILE A 444 35.78 -25.80 -0.76
C ILE A 444 35.56 -26.88 -1.82
N THR A 445 34.30 -27.12 -2.17
CA THR A 445 33.92 -27.84 -3.38
C THR A 445 33.61 -26.79 -4.44
N PRO A 446 34.44 -26.67 -5.50
CA PRO A 446 34.28 -25.60 -6.48
C PRO A 446 32.90 -25.64 -7.15
N LEU A 447 32.28 -24.47 -7.26
CA LEU A 447 31.02 -24.29 -7.98
C LEU A 447 31.22 -24.50 -9.49
N THR A 448 30.27 -25.17 -10.12
CA THR A 448 30.21 -25.33 -11.57
C THR A 448 29.89 -24.00 -12.26
N ALA A 449 30.16 -23.90 -13.57
CA ALA A 449 29.82 -22.72 -14.34
C ALA A 449 28.33 -22.35 -14.26
N THR A 450 27.44 -23.35 -14.22
CA THR A 450 26.00 -23.14 -14.08
C THR A 450 25.61 -22.67 -12.68
N GLU A 451 26.16 -23.28 -11.63
CA GLU A 451 25.90 -22.84 -10.23
C GLU A 451 26.35 -21.39 -10.02
N LYS A 452 27.46 -20.99 -10.64
CA LYS A 452 28.00 -19.63 -10.58
C LYS A 452 27.12 -18.55 -11.21
N THR A 453 26.09 -18.92 -11.99
CA THR A 453 25.09 -17.98 -12.52
C THR A 453 23.91 -17.75 -11.57
N ALA A 454 23.83 -18.48 -10.45
CA ALA A 454 22.80 -18.23 -9.45
C ALA A 454 22.90 -16.79 -8.93
N THR A 455 21.76 -16.15 -8.73
CA THR A 455 21.67 -14.78 -8.20
C THR A 455 21.48 -14.80 -6.70
N LEU A 456 21.84 -13.69 -6.04
CA LEU A 456 21.54 -13.50 -4.63
C LEU A 456 20.03 -13.65 -4.34
N ARG A 457 19.15 -13.14 -5.21
CA ARG A 457 17.70 -13.36 -5.12
C ARG A 457 17.34 -14.85 -5.03
N GLN A 458 17.97 -15.68 -5.86
CA GLN A 458 17.71 -17.12 -5.88
C GLN A 458 18.22 -17.83 -4.63
N LEU A 459 19.32 -17.37 -4.01
CA LEU A 459 19.72 -17.86 -2.68
C LEU A 459 18.64 -17.55 -1.63
N LEU A 460 18.15 -16.31 -1.59
CA LEU A 460 17.12 -15.92 -0.62
C LEU A 460 15.81 -16.69 -0.81
N GLN A 461 15.50 -17.09 -2.05
CA GLN A 461 14.34 -17.91 -2.39
C GLN A 461 14.57 -19.43 -2.19
N SER A 462 15.78 -19.85 -1.82
CA SER A 462 16.17 -21.27 -1.72
C SER A 462 16.03 -22.03 -3.05
N ARG A 463 16.39 -21.35 -4.15
CA ARG A 463 16.26 -21.80 -5.54
C ARG A 463 17.58 -21.67 -6.30
N SER A 464 18.73 -21.72 -5.62
CA SER A 464 20.03 -21.48 -6.26
C SER A 464 20.45 -22.59 -7.24
N GLY A 465 19.96 -23.81 -7.05
CA GLY A 465 20.45 -24.99 -7.77
C GLY A 465 21.79 -25.52 -7.25
N VAL A 466 22.30 -24.99 -6.13
CA VAL A 466 23.53 -25.45 -5.47
C VAL A 466 23.18 -26.44 -4.37
N TYR A 467 23.63 -27.69 -4.52
CA TYR A 467 23.31 -28.79 -3.60
C TYR A 467 24.60 -29.33 -2.99
N LEU A 468 25.17 -28.54 -2.08
CA LEU A 468 26.42 -28.86 -1.38
C LEU A 468 26.15 -29.05 0.12
N PRO A 469 26.95 -29.89 0.81
CA PRO A 469 26.99 -29.92 2.26
C PRO A 469 27.35 -28.53 2.83
N SER A 470 26.88 -28.24 4.05
CA SER A 470 27.20 -26.99 4.74
C SER A 470 27.06 -27.15 6.24
N ALA A 471 27.60 -26.18 6.99
CA ALA A 471 27.39 -26.10 8.44
C ALA A 471 25.89 -26.12 8.81
N ALA A 472 25.59 -26.81 9.90
CA ALA A 472 24.25 -27.04 10.43
C ALA A 472 23.28 -27.79 9.49
N THR A 473 23.78 -28.50 8.48
CA THR A 473 22.96 -29.40 7.65
C THR A 473 22.90 -30.79 8.27
N SER A 474 21.68 -31.28 8.55
CA SER A 474 21.44 -32.63 9.09
C SER A 474 21.47 -33.69 7.98
N ASP A 475 21.70 -34.95 8.37
CA ASP A 475 21.69 -36.08 7.43
C ASP A 475 20.36 -36.23 6.70
N GLY A 476 19.24 -35.92 7.36
CA GLY A 476 17.91 -35.90 6.74
C GLY A 476 17.79 -34.82 5.67
N MET A 477 18.35 -33.62 5.90
CA MET A 477 18.41 -32.57 4.88
C MET A 477 19.27 -32.99 3.70
N LEU A 478 20.47 -33.55 3.95
CA LEU A 478 21.37 -34.04 2.90
C LEU A 478 20.71 -35.13 2.05
N SER A 479 20.02 -36.08 2.69
CA SER A 479 19.35 -37.19 2.00
C SER A 479 18.16 -36.74 1.16
N ALA A 480 17.56 -35.59 1.50
CA ALA A 480 16.46 -34.99 0.74
C ALA A 480 16.93 -34.10 -0.41
N MET A 481 18.24 -33.80 -0.52
CA MET A 481 18.76 -32.99 -1.62
C MET A 481 18.71 -33.77 -2.94
N PRO A 482 18.34 -33.10 -4.04
CA PRO A 482 18.45 -33.69 -5.38
C PRO A 482 19.93 -33.86 -5.78
N ALA A 483 20.17 -34.60 -6.86
CA ALA A 483 21.52 -34.74 -7.38
C ALA A 483 22.10 -33.38 -7.82
N ARG A 484 23.38 -33.14 -7.55
CA ARG A 484 24.06 -31.90 -7.94
C ARG A 484 23.95 -31.69 -9.46
N GLY A 485 23.50 -30.49 -9.86
CA GLY A 485 23.28 -30.14 -11.26
C GLY A 485 21.97 -30.65 -11.87
N GLN A 486 21.09 -31.29 -11.08
CA GLN A 486 19.78 -31.76 -11.56
C GLN A 486 18.85 -30.61 -12.00
N PHE A 487 18.96 -29.46 -11.35
CA PHE A 487 18.17 -28.27 -11.64
C PHE A 487 19.08 -27.05 -11.81
N LYS A 488 18.70 -26.16 -12.73
CA LYS A 488 19.39 -24.88 -12.91
C LYS A 488 18.95 -23.87 -11.86
N PRO A 489 19.75 -22.81 -11.63
CA PRO A 489 19.32 -21.71 -10.76
C PRO A 489 17.95 -21.17 -11.16
N GLY A 490 17.06 -21.07 -10.18
CA GLY A 490 15.70 -20.59 -10.32
C GLY A 490 14.67 -21.63 -10.76
N GLU A 491 15.03 -22.88 -11.03
CA GLU A 491 14.08 -23.92 -11.48
C GLU A 491 13.32 -24.60 -10.33
N GLN A 492 14.01 -24.99 -9.27
CA GLN A 492 13.44 -25.81 -8.20
C GLN A 492 13.74 -25.22 -6.82
N TYR A 493 12.73 -25.21 -5.95
CA TYR A 493 12.90 -24.94 -4.52
C TYR A 493 13.46 -26.17 -3.82
N VAL A 494 14.53 -25.97 -3.07
CA VAL A 494 15.12 -26.98 -2.19
C VAL A 494 15.56 -26.28 -0.91
N TYR A 495 14.96 -26.63 0.22
CA TYR A 495 15.40 -26.11 1.52
C TYR A 495 16.81 -26.63 1.83
N ASN A 496 17.81 -25.76 1.79
CA ASN A 496 19.21 -26.14 2.01
C ASN A 496 19.97 -25.05 2.78
N ASN A 497 20.77 -25.44 3.77
CA ASN A 497 21.51 -24.47 4.59
C ASN A 497 22.70 -23.83 3.87
N TRP A 498 23.16 -24.39 2.75
CA TRP A 498 24.22 -23.77 1.95
C TRP A 498 23.77 -22.40 1.45
N ASP A 499 22.59 -22.31 0.82
CA ASP A 499 22.01 -21.04 0.35
C ASP A 499 21.93 -20.00 1.48
N PHE A 500 21.45 -20.43 2.63
CA PHE A 500 21.21 -19.54 3.76
C PHE A 500 22.50 -19.04 4.39
N ASN A 501 23.53 -19.90 4.51
CA ASN A 501 24.84 -19.56 5.06
C ASN A 501 25.61 -18.63 4.11
N VAL A 502 25.61 -18.95 2.82
CA VAL A 502 26.25 -18.12 1.78
C VAL A 502 25.58 -16.75 1.69
N ALA A 503 24.24 -16.67 1.79
CA ALA A 503 23.55 -15.39 1.88
C ALA A 503 23.98 -14.59 3.12
N GLY A 504 24.28 -15.23 4.25
CA GLY A 504 24.87 -14.56 5.40
C GLY A 504 26.26 -13.99 5.10
N ALA A 505 27.14 -14.80 4.52
CA ALA A 505 28.49 -14.37 4.18
C ALA A 505 28.54 -13.26 3.10
N ILE A 506 27.65 -13.32 2.09
CA ILE A 506 27.50 -12.26 1.09
C ILE A 506 27.08 -10.95 1.76
N PHE A 507 26.12 -11.02 2.71
CA PHE A 507 25.69 -9.83 3.43
C PHE A 507 26.88 -9.15 4.11
N GLU A 508 27.66 -9.89 4.91
CA GLU A 508 28.80 -9.33 5.63
C GLU A 508 29.91 -8.83 4.69
N LYS A 509 30.13 -9.53 3.58
CA LYS A 509 31.09 -9.12 2.54
C LYS A 509 30.71 -7.78 1.92
N LEU A 510 29.43 -7.57 1.59
CA LEU A 510 28.97 -6.35 0.93
C LEU A 510 28.83 -5.17 1.88
N THR A 511 28.50 -5.42 3.14
CA THR A 511 28.29 -4.36 4.15
C THR A 511 29.55 -4.02 4.93
N GLY A 512 30.51 -4.94 5.02
CA GLY A 512 31.70 -4.81 5.86
C GLY A 512 31.40 -4.95 7.36
N GLU A 513 30.24 -5.48 7.72
CA GLU A 513 29.75 -5.57 9.10
C GLU A 513 29.14 -6.93 9.39
N SER A 514 29.28 -7.42 10.62
CA SER A 514 28.63 -8.67 11.02
C SER A 514 27.11 -8.55 11.02
N ILE A 515 26.43 -9.66 10.75
CA ILE A 515 24.96 -9.74 10.78
C ILE A 515 24.42 -9.28 12.15
N TYR A 516 25.11 -9.61 13.24
CA TYR A 516 24.68 -9.27 14.60
C TYR A 516 24.78 -7.78 14.91
N THR A 517 25.88 -7.13 14.51
CA THR A 517 26.05 -5.69 14.72
C THR A 517 25.08 -4.90 13.85
N ALA A 518 24.89 -5.32 12.59
CA ALA A 518 23.89 -4.72 11.71
C ALA A 518 22.46 -4.90 12.28
N PHE A 519 22.10 -6.10 12.75
CA PHE A 519 20.78 -6.36 13.34
C PHE A 519 20.55 -5.52 14.60
N GLN A 520 21.55 -5.42 15.47
CA GLN A 520 21.45 -4.60 16.67
C GLN A 520 21.19 -3.13 16.35
N ARG A 521 21.94 -2.56 15.40
CA ARG A 521 21.82 -1.15 15.02
C ARG A 521 20.52 -0.85 14.31
N GLU A 522 20.18 -1.66 13.32
CA GLU A 522 19.12 -1.35 12.35
C GLU A 522 17.74 -1.81 12.83
N ILE A 523 17.68 -2.85 13.66
CA ILE A 523 16.43 -3.46 14.09
C ILE A 523 16.27 -3.40 15.62
N ALA A 524 17.18 -4.03 16.37
CA ALA A 524 16.97 -4.23 17.82
C ALA A 524 16.85 -2.90 18.57
N LYS A 525 17.79 -1.97 18.33
CA LYS A 525 17.81 -0.66 19.00
C LYS A 525 16.61 0.22 18.60
N PRO A 526 16.23 0.37 17.32
CA PRO A 526 15.03 1.11 16.93
C PRO A 526 13.73 0.51 17.49
N LEU A 527 13.64 -0.81 17.61
CA LEU A 527 12.48 -1.47 18.21
C LEU A 527 12.45 -1.39 19.74
N GLY A 528 13.58 -1.05 20.38
CA GLY A 528 13.68 -1.05 21.84
C GLY A 528 13.71 -2.47 22.41
N MET A 529 14.31 -3.42 21.68
CA MET A 529 14.57 -4.77 22.20
C MET A 529 15.32 -4.70 23.53
N GLN A 530 14.87 -5.50 24.50
CA GLN A 530 15.33 -5.45 25.88
C GLN A 530 16.50 -6.42 26.13
N ASP A 531 16.50 -7.57 25.47
CA ASP A 531 17.38 -8.70 25.80
C ASP A 531 18.51 -8.90 24.76
N PHE A 532 18.29 -8.46 23.52
CA PHE A 532 19.24 -8.53 22.41
C PHE A 532 20.19 -7.31 22.39
N ALA A 533 21.44 -7.53 22.80
CA ALA A 533 22.53 -6.56 22.80
C ALA A 533 23.47 -6.69 21.59
N GLY A 534 23.33 -7.72 20.76
CA GLY A 534 24.14 -7.96 19.57
C GLY A 534 25.54 -8.50 19.84
N ASN A 535 25.80 -9.06 21.04
CA ASN A 535 27.05 -9.72 21.33
C ASN A 535 27.09 -11.11 20.67
N TYR A 536 28.24 -11.52 20.15
CA TYR A 536 28.37 -12.80 19.45
C TYR A 536 29.74 -13.44 19.63
N THR A 537 29.81 -14.74 19.37
CA THR A 537 31.06 -15.53 19.41
C THR A 537 31.17 -16.47 18.22
N THR A 538 32.25 -17.24 18.15
CA THR A 538 32.34 -18.46 17.32
C THR A 538 32.33 -19.66 18.26
N ILE A 539 31.65 -20.74 17.85
CA ILE A 539 31.60 -22.00 18.60
C ILE A 539 32.30 -23.12 17.84
N ASP A 540 32.62 -24.17 18.57
CA ASP A 540 33.08 -25.46 18.07
C ASP A 540 32.10 -26.58 18.48
N ASN A 541 32.42 -27.82 18.12
CA ASN A 541 31.60 -28.99 18.41
C ASN A 541 31.55 -29.35 19.91
N ASP A 542 32.48 -28.84 20.72
CA ASP A 542 32.56 -29.11 22.17
C ASP A 542 31.80 -28.03 22.98
N THR A 543 31.28 -27.01 22.32
CA THR A 543 30.58 -25.90 22.97
C THR A 543 29.21 -26.34 23.48
N VAL A 544 28.99 -26.19 24.79
CA VAL A 544 27.69 -26.42 25.43
C VAL A 544 26.80 -25.18 25.25
N LEU A 545 25.75 -25.31 24.42
CA LEU A 545 24.90 -24.16 24.05
C LEU A 545 24.19 -23.51 25.25
N SER A 546 23.81 -24.29 26.27
CA SER A 546 23.16 -23.76 27.47
C SER A 546 24.03 -22.78 28.26
N ASP A 547 25.35 -22.87 28.12
CA ASP A 547 26.31 -22.05 28.87
C ASP A 547 26.58 -20.71 28.18
N LEU A 548 26.16 -20.56 26.92
CA LEU A 548 26.36 -19.34 26.15
C LEU A 548 25.63 -18.16 26.80
N GLN A 549 26.33 -17.03 26.92
CA GLN A 549 25.78 -15.74 27.38
C GLN A 549 25.90 -14.67 26.30
N VAL A 550 25.74 -15.11 25.04
CA VAL A 550 25.75 -14.27 23.83
C VAL A 550 24.43 -14.37 23.08
N ASP A 551 24.17 -13.38 22.23
CA ASP A 551 22.97 -13.27 21.39
C ASP A 551 23.15 -13.91 20.01
N GLY A 552 24.40 -14.14 19.61
CA GLY A 552 24.73 -14.69 18.31
C GLY A 552 25.94 -15.61 18.36
N PHE A 553 26.02 -16.55 17.43
CA PHE A 553 27.25 -17.29 17.24
C PHE A 553 27.41 -17.88 15.84
N TYR A 554 28.65 -17.91 15.35
CA TYR A 554 29.01 -18.66 14.15
C TYR A 554 29.38 -20.10 14.48
N GLN A 555 28.83 -21.04 13.73
CA GLN A 555 29.21 -22.46 13.74
C GLN A 555 29.89 -22.79 12.41
N TYR A 556 31.17 -23.19 12.48
CA TYR A 556 31.95 -23.61 11.33
C TYR A 556 32.01 -25.14 11.24
N GLU A 557 31.88 -25.66 10.03
CA GLU A 557 32.12 -27.07 9.68
C GLU A 557 33.03 -27.08 8.45
N PRO A 558 34.34 -26.76 8.62
CA PRO A 558 35.26 -26.43 7.54
C PRO A 558 35.51 -27.60 6.57
N GLU A 559 35.20 -28.82 6.98
CA GLU A 559 35.21 -30.01 6.12
C GLU A 559 34.00 -30.09 5.16
N LYS A 560 32.94 -29.31 5.42
CA LYS A 560 31.72 -29.27 4.60
C LYS A 560 31.62 -28.01 3.74
N SER A 561 31.95 -26.85 4.30
CA SER A 561 31.86 -25.57 3.60
C SER A 561 32.74 -24.51 4.26
N ALA A 562 33.21 -23.55 3.46
CA ALA A 562 33.89 -22.35 3.94
C ALA A 562 32.94 -21.36 4.67
N PHE A 563 31.63 -21.53 4.52
CA PHE A 563 30.62 -20.59 5.03
C PHE A 563 29.98 -21.08 6.34
N PRO A 564 30.09 -20.31 7.43
CA PRO A 564 29.51 -20.69 8.72
C PRO A 564 27.99 -20.55 8.74
N ALA A 565 27.34 -21.31 9.63
CA ALA A 565 25.99 -20.98 10.06
C ALA A 565 26.04 -19.84 11.09
N TYR A 566 25.24 -18.78 10.89
CA TYR A 566 25.08 -17.65 11.82
C TYR A 566 23.85 -17.88 12.71
N HIS A 567 23.99 -18.38 13.93
CA HIS A 567 22.84 -18.62 14.81
C HIS A 567 22.51 -17.39 15.65
N PHE A 568 21.25 -17.28 16.05
CA PHE A 568 20.73 -16.24 16.94
C PHE A 568 20.14 -16.87 18.19
N ARG A 569 20.37 -16.23 19.34
CA ARG A 569 19.68 -16.45 20.60
C ARG A 569 18.85 -15.21 20.91
N MET A 570 17.57 -15.38 21.15
CA MET A 570 16.63 -14.28 21.33
C MET A 570 15.51 -14.69 22.27
N SER A 571 14.98 -13.73 23.02
CA SER A 571 13.85 -13.92 23.90
C SER A 571 12.54 -13.99 23.11
N ALA A 572 11.48 -14.52 23.74
CA ALA A 572 10.17 -14.54 23.11
C ALA A 572 9.63 -13.11 22.91
N TYR A 573 9.89 -12.22 23.88
CA TYR A 573 9.50 -10.83 23.84
C TYR A 573 10.16 -10.05 22.68
N ASP A 574 11.49 -10.09 22.57
CA ASP A 574 12.20 -9.39 21.49
C ASP A 574 11.81 -9.95 20.11
N MET A 575 11.57 -11.26 20.01
CA MET A 575 11.09 -11.86 18.78
C MET A 575 9.65 -11.44 18.42
N ALA A 576 8.81 -11.16 19.42
CA ALA A 576 7.47 -10.62 19.20
C ALA A 576 7.53 -9.17 18.71
N LEU A 577 8.40 -8.32 19.26
CA LEU A 577 8.66 -6.96 18.75
C LEU A 577 9.10 -7.00 17.27
N TYR A 578 10.00 -7.93 16.93
CA TYR A 578 10.42 -8.15 15.55
C TYR A 578 9.26 -8.59 14.65
N GLY A 579 8.41 -9.52 15.11
CA GLY A 579 7.21 -9.92 14.39
C GLY A 579 6.25 -8.74 14.17
N GLN A 580 6.09 -7.88 15.19
CA GLN A 580 5.20 -6.72 15.11
C GLN A 580 5.72 -5.66 14.16
N LEU A 581 7.04 -5.52 13.98
CA LEU A 581 7.58 -4.69 12.91
C LEU A 581 7.08 -5.13 11.53
N TYR A 582 7.05 -6.44 11.27
CA TYR A 582 6.53 -6.98 10.00
C TYR A 582 5.03 -6.84 9.89
N GLU A 583 4.30 -7.11 10.99
CA GLU A 583 2.86 -6.94 11.11
C GLU A 583 2.46 -5.49 10.74
N ASN A 584 3.15 -4.51 11.30
CA ASN A 584 2.96 -3.07 11.09
C ASN A 584 3.48 -2.56 9.74
N GLY A 585 3.78 -3.42 8.77
CA GLY A 585 4.28 -3.02 7.45
C GLY A 585 5.61 -2.24 7.52
N GLY A 586 6.45 -2.56 8.50
CA GLY A 586 7.80 -2.03 8.68
C GLY A 586 7.88 -0.69 9.41
N VAL A 587 6.79 -0.26 10.05
CA VAL A 587 6.74 0.97 10.85
C VAL A 587 6.76 0.65 12.34
N TRP A 588 7.61 1.36 13.09
CA TRP A 588 7.66 1.30 14.55
C TRP A 588 7.59 2.70 15.12
N HIS A 589 6.63 2.96 16.02
CA HIS A 589 6.40 4.26 16.65
C HIS A 589 6.29 5.46 15.67
N GLY A 590 5.86 5.20 14.42
CA GLY A 590 5.76 6.20 13.35
C GLY A 590 7.05 6.41 12.54
N GLN A 591 8.13 5.71 12.87
CA GLN A 591 9.35 5.65 12.06
C GLN A 591 9.31 4.40 11.18
N ARG A 592 9.55 4.56 9.87
CA ARG A 592 9.77 3.42 8.98
C ARG A 592 11.17 2.86 9.19
N ILE A 593 11.25 1.59 9.59
CA ILE A 593 12.50 0.83 9.72
C ILE A 593 12.68 -0.08 8.50
N LEU A 594 11.60 -0.72 8.04
CA LEU A 594 11.60 -1.62 6.90
C LEU A 594 10.58 -1.17 5.85
N SER A 595 10.92 -1.31 4.58
CA SER A 595 9.97 -1.01 3.50
C SER A 595 8.81 -2.00 3.50
N ARG A 596 7.58 -1.48 3.37
CA ARG A 596 6.39 -2.32 3.18
C ARG A 596 6.50 -3.14 1.89
N ASP A 597 6.98 -2.53 0.82
CA ASP A 597 7.21 -3.20 -0.47
C ASP A 597 8.18 -4.38 -0.32
N TRP A 598 9.20 -4.24 0.55
CA TRP A 598 10.12 -5.34 0.83
C TRP A 598 9.43 -6.47 1.57
N ILE A 599 8.68 -6.17 2.64
CA ILE A 599 7.94 -7.18 3.42
C ILE A 599 7.01 -8.00 2.51
N GLU A 600 6.33 -7.35 1.58
CA GLU A 600 5.44 -8.04 0.65
C GLU A 600 6.18 -8.88 -0.37
N GLN A 601 7.23 -8.32 -0.98
CA GLN A 601 8.06 -9.07 -1.91
C GLN A 601 8.72 -10.26 -1.24
N SER A 602 9.20 -10.11 -0.01
CA SER A 602 9.89 -11.18 0.72
C SER A 602 8.92 -12.23 1.27
N THR A 603 7.67 -11.86 1.55
CA THR A 603 6.64 -12.81 1.97
C THR A 603 5.77 -13.30 0.81
N THR A 604 6.06 -12.93 -0.44
CA THR A 604 5.36 -13.48 -1.61
C THR A 604 5.78 -14.93 -1.86
N SER A 605 4.81 -15.83 -2.08
CA SER A 605 5.11 -17.24 -2.34
C SER A 605 5.66 -17.41 -3.76
N TYR A 606 6.97 -17.68 -3.88
CA TYR A 606 7.64 -17.99 -5.14
C TYR A 606 7.70 -19.50 -5.42
N SER A 607 7.34 -20.32 -4.44
CA SER A 607 7.39 -21.77 -4.52
C SER A 607 6.36 -22.38 -3.60
N VAL A 608 5.60 -23.37 -4.07
CA VAL A 608 4.69 -24.15 -3.23
C VAL A 608 5.51 -25.21 -2.49
N THR A 609 5.45 -25.19 -1.15
CA THR A 609 6.18 -26.12 -0.28
C THR A 609 5.28 -27.18 0.32
N ASN A 610 4.00 -26.89 0.49
CA ASN A 610 2.99 -27.87 0.87
C ASN A 610 1.66 -27.53 0.20
N LYS A 611 1.27 -28.32 -0.80
CA LYS A 611 0.02 -28.11 -1.55
C LYS A 611 -1.24 -28.38 -0.71
N TYR A 612 -1.17 -29.25 0.30
CA TYR A 612 -2.33 -29.60 1.13
C TYR A 612 -2.66 -28.52 2.15
N MET A 613 -1.63 -27.81 2.64
CA MET A 613 -1.78 -26.73 3.63
C MET A 613 -1.76 -25.33 2.99
N ASP A 614 -1.63 -25.28 1.66
CA ASP A 614 -1.37 -24.07 0.87
C ASP A 614 -0.17 -23.27 1.40
N PHE A 615 0.90 -23.97 1.78
CA PHE A 615 2.14 -23.32 2.18
C PHE A 615 3.07 -23.10 0.99
N GLY A 616 3.77 -21.98 1.03
CA GLY A 616 4.82 -21.65 0.11
C GLY A 616 6.06 -21.11 0.80
N TYR A 617 7.02 -20.70 -0.03
CA TYR A 617 8.26 -20.08 0.39
C TYR A 617 8.50 -18.78 -0.34
N GLY A 618 8.84 -17.75 0.43
CA GLY A 618 9.20 -16.43 -0.06
C GLY A 618 10.71 -16.22 -0.17
N MET A 619 11.18 -15.03 0.18
CA MET A 619 12.60 -14.77 0.40
C MET A 619 12.86 -14.97 1.90
N LEU A 620 13.43 -16.10 2.27
CA LEU A 620 13.75 -16.45 3.66
C LEU A 620 12.55 -16.44 4.62
N TRP A 621 11.33 -16.63 4.12
CA TRP A 621 10.08 -16.73 4.90
C TRP A 621 9.23 -17.91 4.42
N ASN A 622 8.58 -18.64 5.34
CA ASN A 622 7.48 -19.51 4.95
C ASN A 622 6.20 -18.67 4.82
N VAL A 623 5.39 -18.99 3.82
CA VAL A 623 4.19 -18.24 3.47
C VAL A 623 2.98 -19.15 3.63
N ILE A 624 1.97 -18.64 4.32
CA ILE A 624 0.65 -19.24 4.43
C ILE A 624 -0.19 -18.56 3.35
N ASN A 625 -0.45 -19.24 2.24
CA ASN A 625 -1.22 -18.64 1.15
C ASN A 625 -2.71 -18.55 1.52
N ALA A 626 -3.35 -17.52 0.99
CA ALA A 626 -4.79 -17.36 1.01
C ALA A 626 -5.47 -18.48 0.19
N ASN A 627 -6.62 -18.94 0.65
CA ASN A 627 -7.50 -19.89 -0.03
C ASN A 627 -8.96 -19.66 0.39
N ASP A 628 -9.89 -20.43 -0.18
CA ASP A 628 -11.34 -20.27 0.08
C ASP A 628 -11.75 -20.40 1.56
N LYS A 629 -10.95 -21.11 2.39
CA LYS A 629 -11.20 -21.32 3.82
C LYS A 629 -10.42 -20.36 4.73
N ARG A 630 -9.36 -19.78 4.21
CA ARG A 630 -8.44 -18.86 4.89
C ARG A 630 -8.14 -17.74 3.90
N PRO A 631 -9.01 -16.73 3.80
CA PRO A 631 -8.91 -15.70 2.76
C PRO A 631 -7.67 -14.82 2.93
N ASP A 632 -7.07 -14.82 4.12
CA ASP A 632 -5.93 -13.97 4.43
C ASP A 632 -4.60 -14.72 4.37
N LYS A 633 -3.63 -14.04 3.77
CA LYS A 633 -2.23 -14.48 3.75
C LYS A 633 -1.59 -14.20 5.11
N ALA A 634 -0.76 -15.14 5.56
CA ALA A 634 0.11 -14.97 6.72
C ALA A 634 1.52 -15.48 6.38
N PHE A 635 2.47 -15.30 7.28
CA PHE A 635 3.82 -15.81 7.10
C PHE A 635 4.46 -16.16 8.44
N PHE A 636 5.39 -17.11 8.40
CA PHE A 636 5.94 -17.68 9.61
C PHE A 636 7.34 -18.27 9.40
N HIS A 637 7.97 -18.58 10.51
CA HIS A 637 9.13 -19.45 10.56
C HIS A 637 9.03 -20.45 11.70
N THR A 638 9.68 -21.59 11.53
CA THR A 638 9.85 -22.57 12.60
C THR A 638 11.32 -22.85 12.88
N GLY A 639 11.62 -23.17 14.13
CA GLY A 639 12.91 -23.67 14.57
C GLY A 639 12.77 -25.15 14.97
N VAL A 640 13.48 -26.04 14.25
CA VAL A 640 13.39 -27.51 14.40
C VAL A 640 11.96 -28.08 14.45
N GLY A 641 10.98 -27.34 13.93
CA GLY A 641 9.56 -27.72 13.88
C GLY A 641 8.72 -27.40 15.12
N ILE A 642 9.33 -26.93 16.22
CA ILE A 642 8.64 -26.73 17.52
C ILE A 642 8.70 -25.28 18.06
N HIS A 643 9.69 -24.51 17.62
CA HIS A 643 9.67 -23.04 17.82
C HIS A 643 8.87 -22.41 16.70
N MET A 644 8.19 -21.30 16.97
CA MET A 644 7.46 -20.57 15.93
C MET A 644 7.53 -19.05 16.15
N LEU A 645 7.69 -18.34 15.04
CA LEU A 645 7.33 -16.95 14.87
C LEU A 645 6.27 -16.91 13.76
N GLY A 646 5.03 -16.60 14.10
CA GLY A 646 3.92 -16.42 13.16
C GLY A 646 3.48 -14.96 13.14
N VAL A 647 3.28 -14.41 11.95
CA VAL A 647 2.73 -13.07 11.74
C VAL A 647 1.47 -13.19 10.91
N TYR A 648 0.36 -12.71 11.48
CA TYR A 648 -0.99 -12.81 10.92
C TYR A 648 -1.57 -11.40 10.75
N PRO A 649 -1.25 -10.70 9.63
CA PRO A 649 -1.65 -9.31 9.45
C PRO A 649 -3.17 -9.10 9.48
N ALA A 650 -3.98 -10.04 8.99
CA ALA A 650 -5.44 -9.89 9.04
C ALA A 650 -6.03 -9.99 10.45
N SER A 651 -5.29 -10.58 11.39
CA SER A 651 -5.69 -10.71 12.79
C SER A 651 -5.03 -9.67 13.70
N ASP A 652 -4.17 -8.80 13.15
CA ASP A 652 -3.25 -7.95 13.93
C ASP A 652 -2.55 -8.77 15.02
N LEU A 653 -2.00 -9.93 14.65
CA LEU A 653 -1.48 -10.90 15.61
C LEU A 653 -0.07 -11.35 15.26
N VAL A 654 0.80 -11.28 16.26
CA VAL A 654 2.10 -11.93 16.28
C VAL A 654 2.06 -13.05 17.32
N PHE A 655 2.43 -14.24 16.89
CA PHE A 655 2.50 -15.44 17.71
C PHE A 655 3.95 -15.89 17.84
N VAL A 656 4.44 -15.97 19.07
CA VAL A 656 5.77 -16.50 19.39
C VAL A 656 5.64 -17.67 20.35
N HIS A 657 6.24 -18.80 20.01
CA HIS A 657 6.31 -20.00 20.87
C HIS A 657 7.73 -20.55 20.91
N ARG A 658 8.24 -20.82 22.11
CA ARG A 658 9.61 -21.27 22.38
C ARG A 658 9.67 -22.51 23.24
N VAL A 659 10.64 -23.37 22.96
CA VAL A 659 11.00 -24.55 23.76
C VAL A 659 12.47 -24.43 24.18
N GLN A 660 12.83 -24.88 25.39
CA GLN A 660 14.24 -24.94 25.77
C GLN A 660 14.89 -26.08 24.98
N THR A 661 15.72 -25.74 23.99
CA THR A 661 16.37 -26.71 23.07
C THR A 661 17.89 -26.68 23.18
N GLU A 662 18.43 -25.93 24.14
CA GLU A 662 19.87 -25.85 24.42
C GLU A 662 20.32 -26.91 25.45
N SER A 663 19.37 -27.74 25.91
CA SER A 663 19.54 -28.92 26.74
C SER A 663 18.64 -30.05 26.20
N ASP A 664 18.72 -31.25 26.79
CA ASP A 664 17.76 -32.32 26.50
C ASP A 664 16.32 -31.83 26.66
N TYR A 665 15.48 -32.15 25.68
CA TYR A 665 14.10 -31.68 25.61
C TYR A 665 13.18 -32.76 25.04
N GLU A 666 11.94 -32.76 25.53
CA GLU A 666 10.85 -33.58 25.00
C GLU A 666 9.70 -32.65 24.62
N PHE A 667 9.33 -32.60 23.34
CA PHE A 667 8.17 -31.83 22.88
C PHE A 667 7.49 -32.53 21.72
N ASP A 668 6.20 -32.82 21.87
CA ASP A 668 5.36 -33.34 20.80
C ASP A 668 4.92 -32.19 19.88
N GLN A 669 5.32 -32.23 18.60
CA GLN A 669 4.96 -31.23 17.60
C GLN A 669 3.42 -31.04 17.49
N GLN A 670 2.62 -32.07 17.75
CA GLN A 670 1.16 -31.96 17.73
C GLN A 670 0.65 -30.94 18.76
N ASN A 671 1.36 -30.75 19.88
CA ASN A 671 1.02 -29.74 20.87
C ASN A 671 1.14 -28.33 20.31
N LEU A 672 2.12 -28.03 19.46
CA LEU A 672 2.23 -26.72 18.82
C LEU A 672 0.99 -26.42 17.97
N TYR A 673 0.49 -27.40 17.20
CA TYR A 673 -0.74 -27.22 16.41
C TYR A 673 -1.97 -27.01 17.29
N ASN A 674 -2.06 -27.73 18.40
CA ASN A 674 -3.15 -27.55 19.37
C ASN A 674 -3.09 -26.18 20.06
N ILE A 675 -1.89 -25.67 20.38
CA ILE A 675 -1.67 -24.31 20.90
C ILE A 675 -2.17 -23.28 19.88
N ILE A 676 -1.75 -23.40 18.60
CA ILE A 676 -2.17 -22.47 17.54
C ILE A 676 -3.70 -22.47 17.39
N GLY A 677 -4.33 -23.67 17.35
CA GLY A 677 -5.79 -23.78 17.28
C GLY A 677 -6.49 -23.04 18.41
N ARG A 678 -6.03 -23.24 19.66
CA ARG A 678 -6.59 -22.57 20.84
C ARG A 678 -6.41 -21.06 20.83
N VAL A 679 -5.29 -20.55 20.29
CA VAL A 679 -5.09 -19.09 20.12
C VAL A 679 -6.15 -18.51 19.20
N PHE A 680 -6.40 -19.13 18.05
CA PHE A 680 -7.42 -18.65 17.12
C PHE A 680 -8.84 -18.87 17.64
N ASP A 681 -9.10 -19.96 18.38
CA ASP A 681 -10.39 -20.16 19.06
C ASP A 681 -10.66 -19.07 20.11
N ALA A 682 -9.61 -18.54 20.74
CA ALA A 682 -9.68 -17.45 21.72
C ALA A 682 -9.84 -16.06 21.10
N LEU A 683 -9.53 -15.87 19.82
CA LEU A 683 -9.67 -14.60 19.12
C LEU A 683 -11.11 -14.43 18.60
N GLU A 684 -11.91 -13.60 19.27
CA GLU A 684 -13.32 -13.37 18.94
C GLU A 684 -13.48 -12.01 18.26
N THR A 685 -14.17 -11.96 17.12
CA THR A 685 -14.66 -10.70 16.52
C THR A 685 -15.87 -10.20 17.32
N ALA A 686 -15.90 -8.91 17.70
CA ALA A 686 -17.06 -8.36 18.39
C ALA A 686 -18.32 -8.50 17.49
N GLU A 687 -19.38 -9.11 18.02
CA GLU A 687 -20.68 -9.27 17.33
C GLU A 687 -21.38 -7.93 17.06
#